data_AF-A0A2U3VV75-F1
#
_entry.id   AF-A0A2U3VV75-F1
#
_cell.length_a   1.000
_cell.length_b   1.000
_cell.length_c   1.000
_cell.angle_alpha   90.00
_cell.angle_beta   90.00
_cell.angle_gamma   90.00
#
_symmetry.space_group_name_H-M   'P 1'
#
loop_
_entity.id
_entity.type
_entity.pdbx_description
1 polymer ?
#
loop_
_entity_poly.entity_id
_entity_poly.type
_entity_poly.pdbx_seq_one_letter_code
_entity_poly.pdbx_strand_id
1 'polypeptide(L)'
;MPVAGLLLWASLLTGAWPATPTQDHLLATPRVRLSFKELKATGTAHFFNFLLNTTDYRILLKDEDHDRMYVGSKDYVLSLDLHDINREPLIIHWAASPQRIEECVLSGKDGNGECGNFVRLIQPWNRTHLYVCGTGAYNPMCTYINRGRRAQDYIFYLEPERLESGKGKCPYDPKLDTASALINEELYAGVYIDFMGTDAAIFRTLGKQTAMRTDQYNSRWLNDPSFIHAELIPDSAERNDDKLYFFFRERSAEAPQSPAVYARIGRICLNDDGGHCCLVNKWSTFLKARLVCSVPSEDGIETHFDELQDVFVQQTQDVRNPVIYAVFTSSGSVFRGSAVCVYSMADIRMVFNGPFAHKEGPNYQWMPFSGKMPYPRPGTCPGGTFTPSMKSTKDYPDEVINFMRSHPLMYQAVYPLQRRPLVVRTGAPYRLTTVAVDQVDAADGRYEVLFLGTDRGTVQKVIVLPKDDQEMEELMLEEVEVFKDPAPVRTMTISSKRQQLYVASAVGVTHLSLHRCQAYGAACADCCLARDPYCAWDGQACSRYTASSKRRSRRQDVRHGNPIRQCRGFNSNANKNTVESVQYGVAGSAAFLECQPRSPQATVKWLFQRDPSDRRREIRAEDRFLRTEQGLLLRALQPGDRGLYSCTATENNFKHIVTRVQLHVLGRDAVHAALFPPPAVSAPPAPGAGLPTPAYQELAQLLAQPEVGLIHQYCQGYWRHVPPSPREAPGAPRPPEPQDQKKPRNRRHHPPDT
;
A
#
# COMPACT_ATOMS: atom_id res chain seq x y z
N MET A 1 20.02 -38.40 -68.79
CA MET A 1 21.49 -38.26 -68.92
C MET A 1 21.81 -36.84 -69.36
N PRO A 2 22.89 -36.20 -68.87
CA PRO A 2 23.81 -36.59 -67.77
C PRO A 2 23.61 -35.67 -66.52
N VAL A 3 23.81 -36.07 -65.25
CA VAL A 3 25.02 -36.59 -64.53
C VAL A 3 26.11 -35.51 -64.51
N ALA A 4 26.77 -35.07 -63.44
CA ALA A 4 26.89 -35.28 -61.98
C ALA A 4 27.41 -33.92 -61.43
N GLY A 5 27.42 -33.55 -60.16
CA GLY A 5 27.50 -34.27 -58.89
C GLY A 5 27.84 -33.25 -57.81
N LEU A 6 27.53 -33.56 -56.56
CA LEU A 6 28.23 -33.12 -55.34
C LEU A 6 27.46 -33.66 -54.13
N LEU A 7 27.89 -34.85 -53.70
CA LEU A 7 27.77 -35.32 -52.33
C LEU A 7 28.78 -34.56 -51.46
N LEU A 8 28.46 -34.42 -50.16
CA LEU A 8 29.20 -33.74 -49.08
C LEU A 8 28.96 -32.22 -49.14
N TRP A 9 28.29 -31.56 -48.20
CA TRP A 9 28.53 -31.57 -46.75
C TRP A 9 27.21 -31.45 -45.97
N ALA A 10 27.00 -32.37 -45.03
CA ALA A 10 26.08 -32.19 -43.92
C ALA A 10 26.73 -31.32 -42.83
N SER A 11 25.88 -30.77 -41.96
CA SER A 11 26.18 -30.07 -40.69
C SER A 11 26.77 -28.66 -40.76
N LEU A 12 25.90 -27.65 -40.65
CA LEU A 12 26.04 -26.47 -39.78
C LEU A 12 24.82 -25.54 -39.94
N LEU A 13 24.32 -24.99 -38.82
CA LEU A 13 23.23 -24.01 -38.64
C LEU A 13 21.92 -24.53 -38.02
N THR A 14 22.02 -25.24 -36.90
CA THR A 14 21.06 -25.08 -35.80
C THR A 14 21.65 -24.11 -34.77
N GLY A 15 21.62 -22.82 -35.09
CA GLY A 15 21.92 -21.75 -34.13
C GLY A 15 20.63 -21.22 -33.56
N ALA A 16 20.02 -21.92 -32.60
CA ALA A 16 18.98 -21.32 -31.77
C ALA A 16 19.68 -20.25 -30.91
N TRP A 17 19.50 -18.98 -31.25
CA TRP A 17 19.82 -17.90 -30.34
C TRP A 17 18.91 -18.06 -29.11
N PRO A 18 19.46 -18.14 -27.89
CA PRO A 18 18.62 -18.12 -26.71
C PRO A 18 17.91 -16.76 -26.72
N ALA A 19 16.58 -16.79 -26.79
CA ALA A 19 15.76 -15.64 -26.49
C ALA A 19 16.24 -15.08 -25.15
N THR A 20 16.71 -13.84 -25.16
CA THR A 20 16.94 -13.06 -23.96
C THR A 20 15.65 -13.12 -23.13
N PRO A 21 15.71 -13.48 -21.83
CA PRO A 21 14.52 -13.41 -21.00
C PRO A 21 14.07 -11.95 -21.01
N THR A 22 12.85 -11.72 -21.48
CA THR A 22 12.12 -10.49 -21.16
C THR A 22 12.23 -10.31 -19.67
N GLN A 23 12.70 -9.13 -19.25
CA GLN A 23 12.88 -8.77 -17.86
C GLN A 23 11.50 -8.82 -17.19
N ASP A 24 11.12 -9.99 -16.66
CA ASP A 24 10.05 -10.10 -15.69
C ASP A 24 10.38 -9.05 -14.65
N HIS A 25 9.54 -8.02 -14.53
CA HIS A 25 9.62 -7.07 -13.43
C HIS A 25 9.36 -7.87 -12.15
N LEU A 26 10.43 -8.48 -11.62
CA LEU A 26 10.44 -9.12 -10.31
C LEU A 26 9.91 -8.06 -9.34
N LEU A 27 8.86 -8.40 -8.62
CA LEU A 27 8.23 -7.49 -7.66
C LEU A 27 9.31 -6.89 -6.77
N ALA A 28 9.35 -5.55 -6.71
CA ALA A 28 10.27 -4.83 -5.83
C ALA A 28 10.08 -5.36 -4.40
N THR A 29 11.08 -6.08 -3.89
CA THR A 29 11.03 -6.70 -2.57
C THR A 29 11.35 -5.63 -1.53
N PRO A 30 10.56 -5.48 -0.46
CA PRO A 30 10.87 -4.47 0.57
C PRO A 30 12.20 -4.77 1.24
N ARG A 31 13.03 -3.74 1.43
CA ARG A 31 14.29 -3.87 2.19
C ARG A 31 14.03 -4.23 3.66
N VAL A 32 12.95 -3.71 4.25
CA VAL A 32 12.50 -4.03 5.60
C VAL A 32 11.03 -4.41 5.57
N ARG A 33 10.68 -5.57 6.14
CA ARG A 33 9.29 -5.98 6.34
C ARG A 33 9.03 -6.09 7.84
N LEU A 34 7.96 -5.45 8.33
CA LEU A 34 7.57 -5.52 9.74
C LEU A 34 6.15 -6.05 9.84
N SER A 35 5.98 -7.16 10.55
CA SER A 35 4.67 -7.61 11.02
C SER A 35 4.08 -6.59 12.00
N PHE A 36 2.77 -6.66 12.26
CA PHE A 36 2.11 -5.74 13.19
C PHE A 36 2.79 -5.75 14.58
N LYS A 37 3.20 -6.93 15.06
CA LYS A 37 3.87 -7.08 16.38
C LYS A 37 5.24 -6.39 16.39
N GLU A 38 6.02 -6.57 15.34
CA GLU A 38 7.36 -5.95 15.21
C GLU A 38 7.24 -4.44 15.04
N LEU A 39 6.30 -3.98 14.21
CA LEU A 39 6.01 -2.57 14.01
C LEU A 39 5.67 -1.89 15.34
N LYS A 40 4.79 -2.49 16.15
CA LYS A 40 4.44 -1.97 17.48
C LYS A 40 5.64 -1.95 18.43
N ALA A 41 6.51 -2.96 18.36
CA ALA A 41 7.72 -3.04 19.17
C ALA A 41 8.73 -1.91 18.87
N THR A 42 8.69 -1.30 17.69
CA THR A 42 9.53 -0.13 17.36
C THR A 42 9.16 1.14 18.14
N GLY A 43 7.95 1.20 18.74
CA GLY A 43 7.43 2.42 19.37
C GLY A 43 7.13 3.56 18.40
N THR A 44 7.17 3.32 17.08
CA THR A 44 6.90 4.33 16.04
C THR A 44 5.51 4.20 15.41
N ALA A 45 4.68 3.32 15.96
CA ALA A 45 3.34 3.04 15.49
C ALA A 45 2.37 2.88 16.65
N HIS A 46 1.23 3.54 16.55
CA HIS A 46 0.16 3.49 17.54
C HIS A 46 -1.14 3.12 16.83
N PHE A 47 -1.76 2.02 17.25
CA PHE A 47 -3.06 1.57 16.74
C PHE A 47 -4.15 1.96 17.73
N PHE A 48 -5.23 2.52 17.21
CA PHE A 48 -6.42 2.91 17.93
C PHE A 48 -7.64 2.15 17.40
N ASN A 49 -8.34 1.49 18.32
CA ASN A 49 -9.71 1.02 18.15
C ASN A 49 -10.41 1.20 19.51
N PHE A 50 -11.60 1.81 19.51
CA PHE A 50 -12.30 2.19 20.73
C PHE A 50 -13.23 1.08 21.27
N LEU A 51 -13.90 0.31 20.40
CA LEU A 51 -14.82 -0.78 20.80
C LEU A 51 -14.68 -1.96 19.84
N LEU A 52 -14.83 -3.19 20.36
CA LEU A 52 -14.74 -4.41 19.55
C LEU A 52 -15.72 -4.44 18.35
N ASN A 53 -16.84 -3.72 18.41
CA ASN A 53 -17.89 -3.73 17.38
C ASN A 53 -17.94 -2.47 16.50
N THR A 54 -17.11 -1.45 16.77
CA THR A 54 -17.08 -0.25 15.91
C THR A 54 -16.33 -0.58 14.63
N THR A 55 -16.88 -0.13 13.50
CA THR A 55 -16.34 -0.44 12.17
C THR A 55 -16.34 0.78 11.26
N ASP A 56 -15.70 0.64 10.09
CA ASP A 56 -15.72 1.60 8.99
C ASP A 56 -15.10 2.97 9.35
N TYR A 57 -13.89 2.98 9.91
CA TYR A 57 -13.10 4.20 10.05
C TYR A 57 -12.70 4.68 8.65
N ARG A 58 -13.52 5.56 8.08
CA ARG A 58 -13.45 5.91 6.65
C ARG A 58 -13.02 7.34 6.43
N ILE A 59 -13.50 8.28 7.24
CA ILE A 59 -13.20 9.70 7.05
C ILE A 59 -12.08 10.10 8.00
N LEU A 60 -11.01 10.67 7.46
CA LEU A 60 -9.92 11.28 8.22
C LEU A 60 -9.82 12.77 7.86
N LEU A 61 -10.15 13.66 8.80
CA LEU A 61 -9.95 15.09 8.66
C LEU A 61 -8.86 15.53 9.65
N LYS A 62 -7.68 15.84 9.12
CA LYS A 62 -6.55 16.36 9.88
C LYS A 62 -6.73 17.87 10.12
N ASP A 63 -6.77 18.30 11.38
CA ASP A 63 -6.78 19.71 11.78
C ASP A 63 -5.48 20.01 12.55
N GLU A 64 -4.48 20.53 11.84
CA GLU A 64 -3.17 20.88 12.42
C GLU A 64 -3.20 22.15 13.29
N ASP A 65 -4.26 22.95 13.21
CA ASP A 65 -4.42 24.15 14.04
C ASP A 65 -4.94 23.78 15.44
N HIS A 66 -5.79 22.75 15.51
CA HIS A 66 -6.34 22.22 16.76
C HIS A 66 -5.58 21.01 17.30
N ASP A 67 -4.52 20.56 16.62
CA ASP A 67 -3.77 19.35 16.99
C ASP A 67 -4.66 18.10 17.12
N ARG A 68 -5.72 18.01 16.30
CA ARG A 68 -6.69 16.90 16.32
C ARG A 68 -6.87 16.25 14.95
N MET A 69 -7.10 14.94 14.98
CA MET A 69 -7.63 14.16 13.87
C MET A 69 -9.11 13.86 14.12
N TYR A 70 -9.99 14.34 13.26
CA TYR A 70 -11.39 13.95 13.29
C TYR A 70 -11.62 12.70 12.47
N VAL A 71 -12.29 11.72 13.06
CA VAL A 71 -12.51 10.41 12.44
C VAL A 71 -14.00 10.10 12.36
N GLY A 72 -14.48 9.82 11.15
CA GLY A 72 -15.84 9.34 10.90
C GLY A 72 -15.87 7.82 10.84
N SER A 73 -16.76 7.21 11.63
CA SER A 73 -16.99 5.76 11.65
C SER A 73 -18.48 5.42 11.63
N LYS A 74 -18.83 4.14 11.67
CA LYS A 74 -20.22 3.70 11.89
C LYS A 74 -20.69 4.13 13.28
N ASP A 75 -21.72 4.96 13.34
CA ASP A 75 -22.42 5.49 14.51
C ASP A 75 -21.60 6.41 15.43
N TYR A 76 -20.33 6.69 15.11
CA TYR A 76 -19.48 7.55 15.94
C TYR A 76 -18.66 8.55 15.14
N VAL A 77 -18.48 9.73 15.74
CA VAL A 77 -17.49 10.74 15.34
C VAL A 77 -16.47 10.88 16.45
N LEU A 78 -15.19 10.81 16.11
CA LEU A 78 -14.07 10.84 17.07
C LEU A 78 -13.20 12.08 16.86
N SER A 79 -12.59 12.56 17.92
CA SER A 79 -11.51 13.55 17.91
C SER A 79 -10.32 12.96 18.66
N LEU A 80 -9.27 12.64 17.91
CA LEU A 80 -8.05 12.00 18.39
C LEU A 80 -6.92 13.03 18.42
N ASP A 81 -6.03 12.96 19.40
CA ASP A 81 -4.82 13.81 19.45
C ASP A 81 -3.85 13.42 18.32
N LEU A 82 -3.31 14.42 17.60
CA LEU A 82 -2.39 14.15 16.48
C LEU A 82 -1.05 13.57 16.93
N HIS A 83 -0.58 13.88 18.15
CA HIS A 83 0.69 13.38 18.65
C HIS A 83 0.58 11.92 19.10
N ASP A 84 -0.46 11.61 19.88
CA ASP A 84 -0.80 10.25 20.28
C ASP A 84 -2.31 10.02 20.17
N ILE A 85 -2.70 9.26 19.15
CA ILE A 85 -4.11 8.98 18.85
C ILE A 85 -4.85 8.21 19.97
N ASN A 86 -4.12 7.62 20.93
CA ASN A 86 -4.72 6.97 22.10
C ASN A 86 -4.91 7.90 23.30
N ARG A 87 -4.37 9.12 23.23
CA ARG A 87 -4.46 10.10 24.31
C ARG A 87 -5.81 10.80 24.29
N GLU A 88 -6.59 10.58 25.35
CA GLU A 88 -7.84 11.30 25.65
C GLU A 88 -8.76 11.48 24.41
N PRO A 89 -9.19 10.37 23.78
CA PRO A 89 -10.09 10.44 22.63
C PRO A 89 -11.43 11.04 23.06
N LEU A 90 -11.91 12.04 22.32
CA LEU A 90 -13.27 12.58 22.49
C LEU A 90 -14.20 11.91 21.50
N ILE A 91 -15.36 11.46 21.97
CA ILE A 91 -16.22 10.52 21.24
C ILE A 91 -17.66 10.99 21.30
N ILE A 92 -18.27 11.14 20.13
CA ILE A 92 -19.68 11.43 19.97
C ILE A 92 -20.34 10.18 19.41
N HIS A 93 -21.32 9.64 20.13
CA HIS A 93 -22.23 8.62 19.61
C HIS A 93 -23.37 9.31 18.85
N TRP A 94 -23.43 9.05 17.55
CA TRP A 94 -24.39 9.64 16.62
C TRP A 94 -25.05 8.54 15.77
N ALA A 95 -25.74 7.61 16.42
CA ALA A 95 -26.48 6.54 15.76
C ALA A 95 -27.81 7.01 15.15
N ALA A 96 -28.33 6.24 14.19
CA ALA A 96 -29.69 6.39 13.69
C ALA A 96 -30.72 6.04 14.78
N SER A 97 -31.92 6.62 14.72
CA SER A 97 -32.98 6.31 15.69
C SER A 97 -33.48 4.86 15.53
N PRO A 98 -33.97 4.21 16.60
CA PRO A 98 -34.48 2.84 16.51
C PRO A 98 -35.58 2.67 15.46
N GLN A 99 -36.50 3.63 15.37
CA GLN A 99 -37.55 3.66 14.35
C GLN A 99 -36.94 3.67 12.94
N ARG A 100 -35.87 4.47 12.72
CA ARG A 100 -35.26 4.56 11.39
C ARG A 100 -34.53 3.28 11.01
N ILE A 101 -33.90 2.62 11.98
CA ILE A 101 -33.28 1.31 11.79
C ILE A 101 -34.34 0.28 11.39
N GLU A 102 -35.48 0.25 12.08
CA GLU A 102 -36.60 -0.64 11.74
C GLU A 102 -37.12 -0.39 10.32
N GLU A 103 -37.36 0.87 9.94
CA GLU A 103 -37.77 1.25 8.57
C GLU A 103 -36.76 0.82 7.51
N CYS A 104 -35.46 0.96 7.79
CA CYS A 104 -34.38 0.53 6.90
C CYS A 104 -34.40 -0.99 6.69
N VAL A 105 -34.58 -1.77 7.76
CA VAL A 105 -34.67 -3.23 7.70
C VAL A 105 -35.93 -3.68 6.95
N LEU A 106 -37.08 -3.05 7.22
CA LEU A 106 -38.33 -3.32 6.51
C LEU A 106 -38.24 -2.99 5.02
N SER A 107 -37.35 -2.07 4.64
CA SER A 107 -37.04 -1.73 3.25
C SER A 107 -36.11 -2.73 2.56
N GLY A 108 -35.79 -3.86 3.21
CA GLY A 108 -35.03 -4.97 2.64
C GLY A 108 -33.51 -4.82 2.73
N LYS A 109 -33.00 -3.89 3.55
CA LYS A 109 -31.56 -3.73 3.82
C LYS A 109 -31.11 -4.64 4.95
N ASP A 110 -29.82 -4.99 4.96
CA ASP A 110 -29.28 -5.91 5.97
C ASP A 110 -29.21 -5.24 7.36
N GLY A 111 -30.03 -5.76 8.30
CA GLY A 111 -30.12 -5.29 9.67
C GLY A 111 -28.85 -5.52 10.51
N ASN A 112 -27.98 -6.46 10.12
CA ASN A 112 -26.75 -6.77 10.86
C ASN A 112 -25.55 -5.90 10.46
N GLY A 113 -25.70 -5.01 9.46
CA GLY A 113 -24.57 -4.28 8.91
C GLY A 113 -24.89 -2.87 8.46
N GLU A 114 -25.91 -2.70 7.60
CA GLU A 114 -26.07 -1.50 6.77
C GLU A 114 -27.01 -0.45 7.35
N CYS A 115 -27.94 -0.86 8.22
CA CYS A 115 -28.89 0.05 8.87
C CYS A 115 -28.30 0.76 10.09
N GLY A 116 -27.19 1.48 9.89
CA GLY A 116 -26.58 2.37 10.88
C GLY A 116 -26.29 3.75 10.28
N ASN A 117 -25.78 4.67 11.10
CA ASN A 117 -25.33 5.97 10.62
C ASN A 117 -23.84 5.94 10.29
N PHE A 118 -23.48 5.80 9.02
CA PHE A 118 -22.10 5.81 8.59
C PHE A 118 -21.68 7.24 8.28
N VAL A 119 -20.71 7.77 9.03
CA VAL A 119 -20.18 9.12 8.77
C VAL A 119 -19.41 9.11 7.45
N ARG A 120 -19.78 10.02 6.55
CA ARG A 120 -19.24 10.12 5.18
C ARG A 120 -18.68 11.50 4.86
N LEU A 121 -18.96 12.49 5.68
CA LEU A 121 -18.46 13.86 5.52
C LEU A 121 -18.08 14.44 6.87
N ILE A 122 -16.87 15.00 6.96
CA ILE A 122 -16.45 15.90 8.05
C ILE A 122 -15.68 17.03 7.37
N GLN A 123 -16.15 18.27 7.52
CA GLN A 123 -15.53 19.46 6.93
C GLN A 123 -15.43 20.59 7.97
N PRO A 124 -14.37 21.41 7.94
CA PRO A 124 -14.27 22.57 8.81
C PRO A 124 -15.27 23.66 8.36
N TRP A 125 -16.33 23.88 9.14
CA TRP A 125 -17.32 24.93 8.85
C TRP A 125 -16.77 26.31 9.17
N ASN A 126 -16.20 26.44 10.37
CA ASN A 126 -15.48 27.62 10.81
C ASN A 126 -14.44 27.21 11.86
N ARG A 127 -13.85 28.20 12.55
CA ARG A 127 -12.84 27.94 13.60
C ARG A 127 -13.35 27.10 14.77
N THR A 128 -14.65 27.12 15.05
CA THR A 128 -15.23 26.43 16.22
C THR A 128 -16.14 25.26 15.88
N HIS A 129 -16.61 25.14 14.63
CA HIS A 129 -17.58 24.13 14.23
C HIS A 129 -17.07 23.30 13.06
N LEU A 130 -17.39 22.02 13.11
CA LEU A 130 -17.30 21.10 11.99
C LEU A 130 -18.70 20.91 11.40
N TYR A 131 -18.80 20.79 10.08
CA TYR A 131 -19.98 20.32 9.39
C TYR A 131 -19.84 18.82 9.12
N VAL A 132 -20.80 18.02 9.57
CA VAL A 132 -20.69 16.56 9.58
C VAL A 132 -21.96 15.93 9.02
N CYS A 133 -21.82 14.93 8.15
CA CYS A 133 -22.94 14.18 7.59
C CYS A 133 -22.71 12.67 7.66
N GLY A 134 -23.80 11.93 7.80
CA GLY A 134 -23.80 10.47 7.75
C GLY A 134 -25.05 9.90 7.09
N THR A 135 -25.00 8.62 6.76
CA THR A 135 -26.05 7.91 5.99
C THR A 135 -27.37 7.78 6.74
N GLY A 136 -27.38 7.92 8.07
CA GLY A 136 -28.59 7.90 8.91
C GLY A 136 -29.50 6.68 8.70
N ALA A 137 -28.93 5.48 8.52
CA ALA A 137 -29.66 4.26 8.12
C ALA A 137 -30.52 4.49 6.85
N TYR A 138 -29.83 4.79 5.74
CA TYR A 138 -30.44 5.17 4.47
C TYR A 138 -31.42 6.35 4.58
N ASN A 139 -31.10 7.33 5.43
CA ASN A 139 -31.70 8.65 5.48
C ASN A 139 -30.62 9.69 5.80
N PRO A 140 -29.91 10.17 4.77
CA PRO A 140 -28.77 11.04 4.96
C PRO A 140 -29.13 12.26 5.78
N MET A 141 -28.30 12.55 6.77
CA MET A 141 -28.52 13.61 7.75
C MET A 141 -27.20 14.34 8.01
N CYS A 142 -27.29 15.65 8.24
CA CYS A 142 -26.14 16.51 8.53
C CYS A 142 -26.39 17.34 9.78
N THR A 143 -25.32 17.76 10.45
CA THR A 143 -25.36 18.60 11.64
C THR A 143 -24.00 19.27 11.88
N TYR A 144 -23.91 20.06 12.94
CA TYR A 144 -22.70 20.76 13.35
C TYR A 144 -22.15 20.13 14.63
N ILE A 145 -20.82 20.07 14.72
CA ILE A 145 -20.11 19.66 15.93
C ILE A 145 -19.29 20.85 16.41
N ASN A 146 -19.54 21.31 17.64
CA ASN A 146 -18.73 22.33 18.27
C ASN A 146 -17.45 21.67 18.80
N ARG A 147 -16.30 22.17 18.32
CA ARG A 147 -14.96 21.68 18.66
C ARG A 147 -14.15 22.65 19.54
N GLY A 148 -14.79 23.69 20.09
CA GLY A 148 -14.11 24.76 20.82
C GLY A 148 -13.26 25.65 19.92
N ARG A 149 -12.58 26.65 20.50
CA ARG A 149 -11.64 27.51 19.74
C ARG A 149 -10.22 26.99 19.81
N ARG A 150 -9.90 26.22 20.84
CA ARG A 150 -8.58 25.66 21.10
C ARG A 150 -8.71 24.21 21.53
N ALA A 151 -7.67 23.44 21.25
CA ALA A 151 -7.58 22.02 21.62
C ALA A 151 -7.78 21.77 23.13
N GLN A 152 -7.35 22.73 23.97
CA GLN A 152 -7.38 22.65 25.43
C GLN A 152 -8.76 22.90 26.02
N ASP A 153 -9.73 23.36 25.22
CA ASP A 153 -11.08 23.62 25.72
C ASP A 153 -11.82 22.30 26.01
N TYR A 154 -11.35 21.15 25.46
CA TYR A 154 -12.00 19.83 25.54
C TYR A 154 -13.49 19.85 25.15
N ILE A 155 -13.88 20.81 24.32
CA ILE A 155 -15.23 20.95 23.78
C ILE A 155 -15.34 20.07 22.54
N PHE A 156 -16.22 19.07 22.61
CA PHE A 156 -16.55 18.23 21.46
C PHE A 156 -17.95 17.65 21.64
N TYR A 157 -18.97 18.38 21.17
CA TYR A 157 -20.36 17.93 21.25
C TYR A 157 -21.14 18.29 19.98
N LEU A 158 -22.12 17.44 19.67
CA LEU A 158 -23.01 17.57 18.52
C LEU A 158 -24.14 18.56 18.85
N GLU A 159 -24.59 19.33 17.86
CA GLU A 159 -25.71 20.26 18.00
C GLU A 159 -27.00 19.66 17.39
N PRO A 160 -27.76 18.82 18.12
CA PRO A 160 -28.88 18.06 17.57
C PRO A 160 -30.03 18.95 17.09
N GLU A 161 -30.15 20.15 17.66
CA GLU A 161 -31.17 21.14 17.27
C GLU A 161 -30.95 21.69 15.84
N ARG A 162 -29.75 21.53 15.28
CA ARG A 162 -29.37 21.93 13.92
C ARG A 162 -29.32 20.76 12.95
N LEU A 163 -30.19 19.77 13.12
CA LEU A 163 -30.26 18.65 12.20
C LEU A 163 -30.83 19.08 10.85
N GLU A 164 -30.08 18.80 9.79
CA GLU A 164 -30.44 19.11 8.41
C GLU A 164 -30.57 17.82 7.57
N SER A 165 -31.33 17.91 6.48
CA SER A 165 -31.29 16.86 5.46
C SER A 165 -29.90 16.78 4.83
N GLY A 166 -29.38 15.56 4.70
CA GLY A 166 -28.14 15.23 4.01
C GLY A 166 -28.32 14.90 2.53
N LYS A 167 -29.52 15.00 1.98
CA LYS A 167 -29.78 14.75 0.56
C LYS A 167 -28.96 15.71 -0.31
N GLY A 168 -28.18 15.18 -1.25
CA GLY A 168 -27.24 15.97 -2.07
C GLY A 168 -25.92 16.32 -1.38
N LYS A 169 -25.72 15.90 -0.13
CA LYS A 169 -24.51 16.15 0.68
C LYS A 169 -23.81 14.86 1.09
N CYS A 170 -24.59 13.79 1.30
CA CYS A 170 -24.17 12.51 1.85
C CYS A 170 -24.98 11.38 1.18
N PRO A 171 -24.39 10.19 0.96
CA PRO A 171 -25.06 9.10 0.26
C PRO A 171 -26.02 8.37 1.20
N TYR A 172 -27.00 7.68 0.61
CA TYR A 172 -27.91 6.80 1.33
C TYR A 172 -27.23 5.47 1.69
N ASP A 173 -26.59 4.84 0.71
CA ASP A 173 -25.90 3.57 0.86
C ASP A 173 -24.48 3.80 1.39
N PRO A 174 -24.07 3.17 2.51
CA PRO A 174 -22.73 3.31 3.07
C PRO A 174 -21.62 2.77 2.16
N LYS A 175 -21.92 1.89 1.20
CA LYS A 175 -20.92 1.31 0.30
C LYS A 175 -20.49 2.26 -0.82
N LEU A 176 -21.28 3.30 -1.10
CA LEU A 176 -20.99 4.26 -2.16
C LEU A 176 -19.91 5.24 -1.72
N ASP A 177 -18.87 5.37 -2.56
CA ASP A 177 -17.81 6.35 -2.36
C ASP A 177 -18.26 7.76 -2.79
N THR A 178 -17.66 8.77 -2.17
CA THR A 178 -18.07 10.16 -2.30
C THR A 178 -16.87 11.08 -2.32
N ALA A 179 -16.98 12.20 -3.03
CA ALA A 179 -16.00 13.27 -3.00
C ALA A 179 -16.68 14.58 -2.64
N SER A 180 -16.02 15.43 -1.84
CA SER A 180 -16.60 16.68 -1.38
C SER A 180 -15.56 17.74 -1.06
N ALA A 181 -15.91 19.00 -1.26
CA ALA A 181 -15.15 20.16 -0.80
C ALA A 181 -16.11 21.22 -0.26
N LEU A 182 -15.81 21.76 0.93
CA LEU A 182 -16.55 22.89 1.51
C LEU A 182 -15.76 24.17 1.24
N ILE A 183 -16.32 25.06 0.42
CA ILE A 183 -15.64 26.27 -0.07
C ILE A 183 -16.61 27.44 0.10
N ASN A 184 -16.19 28.50 0.79
CA ASN A 184 -17.01 29.71 0.98
C ASN A 184 -18.44 29.43 1.52
N GLU A 185 -18.56 28.54 2.52
CA GLU A 185 -19.85 28.10 3.11
C GLU A 185 -20.78 27.31 2.15
N GLU A 186 -20.29 26.95 0.97
CA GLU A 186 -20.98 26.11 -0.02
C GLU A 186 -20.33 24.74 -0.08
N LEU A 187 -21.17 23.69 0.00
CA LEU A 187 -20.70 22.32 -0.07
C LEU A 187 -20.87 21.80 -1.49
N TYR A 188 -19.74 21.48 -2.11
CA TYR A 188 -19.67 20.80 -3.39
C TYR A 188 -19.49 19.31 -3.14
N ALA A 189 -20.36 18.46 -3.68
CA ALA A 189 -20.34 17.03 -3.38
C ALA A 189 -20.73 16.17 -4.60
N GLY A 190 -19.91 15.18 -4.92
CA GLY A 190 -20.25 14.09 -5.83
C GLY A 190 -20.85 12.93 -5.05
N VAL A 191 -22.17 12.73 -5.18
CA VAL A 191 -22.94 11.76 -4.39
C VAL A 191 -24.10 11.17 -5.19
N TYR A 192 -24.59 10.00 -4.75
CA TYR A 192 -25.90 9.48 -5.12
C TYR A 192 -26.96 10.00 -4.16
N ILE A 193 -28.10 10.45 -4.69
CA ILE A 193 -29.12 11.15 -3.90
C ILE A 193 -30.43 10.39 -3.72
N ASP A 194 -30.49 9.15 -4.18
CA ASP A 194 -31.64 8.28 -4.08
C ASP A 194 -31.32 7.02 -3.27
N PHE A 195 -32.36 6.44 -2.68
CA PHE A 195 -32.26 5.21 -1.88
C PHE A 195 -31.80 4.00 -2.72
N MET A 196 -32.06 4.02 -4.03
CA MET A 196 -31.68 2.94 -4.97
C MET A 196 -30.24 3.04 -5.48
N GLY A 197 -29.55 4.17 -5.28
CA GLY A 197 -28.20 4.39 -5.80
C GLY A 197 -28.15 4.49 -7.32
N THR A 198 -29.11 5.18 -7.94
CA THR A 198 -29.20 5.35 -9.40
C THR A 198 -29.06 6.80 -9.86
N ASP A 199 -29.34 7.78 -9.00
CA ASP A 199 -29.23 9.21 -9.33
C ASP A 199 -27.94 9.81 -8.76
N ALA A 200 -26.85 9.64 -9.51
CA ALA A 200 -25.58 10.30 -9.24
C ALA A 200 -25.56 11.74 -9.77
N ALA A 201 -25.03 12.67 -8.97
CA ALA A 201 -24.74 14.01 -9.43
C ALA A 201 -23.60 14.68 -8.65
N ILE A 202 -22.98 15.66 -9.29
CA ILE A 202 -22.14 16.65 -8.60
C ILE A 202 -23.03 17.82 -8.23
N PHE A 203 -23.17 18.08 -6.94
CA PHE A 203 -24.01 19.12 -6.37
C PHE A 203 -23.20 20.29 -5.84
N ARG A 204 -23.81 21.47 -5.85
CA ARG A 204 -23.52 22.55 -4.89
C ARG A 204 -24.76 22.77 -4.05
N THR A 205 -24.59 22.65 -2.74
CA THR A 205 -25.61 22.87 -1.72
C THR A 205 -25.06 23.80 -0.64
N LEU A 206 -25.89 24.12 0.36
CA LEU A 206 -25.59 25.15 1.35
C LEU A 206 -25.42 26.54 0.69
N GLY A 207 -24.99 27.51 1.49
CA GLY A 207 -24.83 28.90 1.06
C GLY A 207 -26.15 29.62 0.77
N LYS A 208 -26.02 30.80 0.15
CA LYS A 208 -27.16 31.66 -0.23
C LYS A 208 -27.62 31.44 -1.68
N GLN A 209 -26.79 30.78 -2.48
CA GLN A 209 -27.08 30.54 -3.89
C GLN A 209 -28.06 29.38 -4.06
N THR A 210 -28.71 29.32 -5.22
CA THR A 210 -29.56 28.17 -5.53
C THR A 210 -28.71 26.91 -5.65
N ALA A 211 -29.28 25.78 -5.22
CA ALA A 211 -28.62 24.50 -5.34
C ALA A 211 -28.40 24.15 -6.82
N MET A 212 -27.18 23.73 -7.15
CA MET A 212 -26.79 23.36 -8.50
C MET A 212 -26.54 21.87 -8.59
N ARG A 213 -26.78 21.28 -9.77
CA ARG A 213 -26.45 19.88 -10.04
C ARG A 213 -26.02 19.62 -11.48
N THR A 214 -25.40 18.47 -11.73
CA THR A 214 -25.25 17.95 -13.10
C THR A 214 -26.60 17.58 -13.72
N ASP A 215 -26.68 17.61 -15.06
CA ASP A 215 -27.91 17.29 -15.80
C ASP A 215 -28.37 15.85 -15.51
N GLN A 216 -29.56 15.72 -14.91
CA GLN A 216 -30.11 14.45 -14.44
C GLN A 216 -30.48 13.55 -15.62
N TYR A 217 -30.27 12.23 -15.47
CA TYR A 217 -30.57 11.21 -16.49
C TYR A 217 -29.86 11.42 -17.84
N ASN A 218 -28.78 12.22 -17.86
CA ASN A 218 -27.97 12.45 -19.04
C ASN A 218 -26.62 11.74 -18.91
N SER A 219 -26.52 10.53 -19.48
CA SER A 219 -25.32 9.68 -19.39
C SER A 219 -24.06 10.29 -20.05
N ARG A 220 -24.20 11.35 -20.87
CA ARG A 220 -23.05 12.11 -21.37
C ARG A 220 -22.32 12.83 -20.23
N TRP A 221 -23.05 13.24 -19.19
CA TRP A 221 -22.51 13.98 -18.06
C TRP A 221 -21.87 13.05 -17.04
N LEU A 222 -22.63 12.11 -16.51
CA LEU A 222 -22.19 11.10 -15.55
C LEU A 222 -22.88 9.78 -15.86
N ASN A 223 -22.14 8.68 -15.85
CA ASN A 223 -22.67 7.35 -16.16
C ASN A 223 -22.19 6.30 -15.15
N ASP A 224 -22.99 6.05 -14.11
CA ASP A 224 -22.62 5.16 -12.99
C ASP A 224 -21.25 5.53 -12.38
N PRO A 225 -21.06 6.79 -11.92
CA PRO A 225 -19.78 7.22 -11.39
C PRO A 225 -19.52 6.67 -9.99
N SER A 226 -18.25 6.51 -9.65
CA SER A 226 -17.73 6.36 -8.29
C SER A 226 -16.78 7.54 -8.07
N PHE A 227 -17.06 8.38 -7.08
CA PHE A 227 -16.31 9.61 -6.81
C PHE A 227 -15.16 9.35 -5.83
N ILE A 228 -13.97 9.86 -6.13
CA ILE A 228 -12.73 9.59 -5.37
C ILE A 228 -12.25 10.85 -4.65
N HIS A 229 -12.12 11.98 -5.34
CA HIS A 229 -11.52 13.19 -4.77
C HIS A 229 -12.08 14.47 -5.39
N ALA A 230 -12.05 15.57 -4.62
CA ALA A 230 -12.43 16.90 -5.08
C ALA A 230 -11.46 17.94 -4.51
N GLU A 231 -10.93 18.82 -5.36
CA GLU A 231 -9.91 19.83 -4.97
C GLU A 231 -10.10 21.13 -5.75
N LEU A 232 -10.03 22.27 -5.04
CA LEU A 232 -10.02 23.60 -5.64
C LEU A 232 -8.63 23.89 -6.21
N ILE A 233 -8.53 24.10 -7.52
CA ILE A 233 -7.27 24.45 -8.18
C ILE A 233 -7.50 25.71 -9.04
N PRO A 234 -6.95 26.86 -8.65
CA PRO A 234 -7.02 28.09 -9.43
C PRO A 234 -6.40 27.91 -10.83
N ASP A 235 -7.05 28.40 -11.88
CA ASP A 235 -6.49 28.38 -13.24
C ASP A 235 -5.65 29.62 -13.56
N SER A 236 -5.91 30.75 -12.91
CA SER A 236 -5.17 31.99 -13.12
C SER A 236 -4.97 32.74 -11.80
N ALA A 237 -4.45 33.97 -11.86
CA ALA A 237 -4.39 34.86 -10.68
C ALA A 237 -5.75 35.53 -10.39
N GLU A 238 -6.67 35.53 -11.36
CA GLU A 238 -8.03 36.04 -11.21
C GLU A 238 -8.90 34.98 -10.53
N ARG A 239 -9.55 35.35 -9.43
CA ARG A 239 -10.37 34.43 -8.62
C ARG A 239 -11.60 33.95 -9.37
N ASN A 240 -12.11 34.75 -10.30
CA ASN A 240 -13.22 34.33 -11.15
C ASN A 240 -12.85 33.18 -12.11
N ASP A 241 -11.55 32.90 -12.31
CA ASP A 241 -11.09 31.74 -13.09
C ASP A 241 -10.93 30.47 -12.23
N ASP A 242 -11.18 30.53 -10.92
CA ASP A 242 -11.05 29.40 -10.00
C ASP A 242 -11.96 28.24 -10.40
N LYS A 243 -11.39 27.03 -10.42
CA LYS A 243 -12.10 25.81 -10.81
C LYS A 243 -11.99 24.75 -9.73
N LEU A 244 -13.12 24.07 -9.51
CA LEU A 244 -13.18 22.88 -8.68
C LEU A 244 -13.04 21.66 -9.57
N TYR A 245 -12.07 20.81 -9.25
CA TYR A 245 -11.80 19.56 -9.97
C TYR A 245 -12.38 18.37 -9.21
N PHE A 246 -13.01 17.44 -9.94
CA PHE A 246 -13.52 16.18 -9.42
C PHE A 246 -12.82 15.01 -10.10
N PHE A 247 -12.35 14.05 -9.31
CA PHE A 247 -11.74 12.81 -9.78
C PHE A 247 -12.70 11.66 -9.50
N PHE A 248 -13.02 10.90 -10.53
CA PHE A 248 -13.99 9.82 -10.45
C PHE A 248 -13.71 8.77 -11.51
N ARG A 249 -14.30 7.59 -11.38
CA ARG A 249 -14.38 6.58 -12.44
C ARG A 249 -15.83 6.37 -12.81
N GLU A 250 -16.13 6.07 -14.07
CA GLU A 250 -17.49 5.87 -14.55
C GLU A 250 -17.53 4.85 -15.68
N ARG A 251 -18.71 4.32 -16.01
CA ARG A 251 -18.86 3.48 -17.21
C ARG A 251 -18.67 4.30 -18.48
N SER A 252 -17.82 3.82 -19.36
CA SER A 252 -17.52 4.46 -20.62
C SER A 252 -18.71 4.43 -21.57
N ALA A 253 -19.13 5.61 -22.03
CA ALA A 253 -20.03 5.76 -23.18
C ALA A 253 -19.26 5.72 -24.53
N GLU A 254 -17.93 5.70 -24.47
CA GLU A 254 -17.03 5.74 -25.63
C GLU A 254 -16.76 4.36 -26.23
N ALA A 255 -16.86 3.30 -25.43
CA ALA A 255 -16.64 1.91 -25.84
C ALA A 255 -17.93 1.09 -25.68
N PRO A 256 -18.99 1.30 -26.49
CA PRO A 256 -20.27 0.59 -26.32
C PRO A 256 -20.19 -0.93 -26.54
N GLN A 257 -19.16 -1.41 -27.24
CA GLN A 257 -18.96 -2.83 -27.54
C GLN A 257 -18.27 -3.61 -26.40
N SER A 258 -17.74 -2.92 -25.38
CA SER A 258 -17.13 -3.54 -24.21
C SER A 258 -17.48 -2.74 -22.97
N PRO A 259 -18.07 -3.34 -21.92
CA PRO A 259 -18.34 -2.64 -20.66
C PRO A 259 -17.01 -2.25 -20.00
N ALA A 260 -16.50 -1.07 -20.37
CA ALA A 260 -15.26 -0.51 -19.85
C ALA A 260 -15.58 0.57 -18.81
N VAL A 261 -14.84 0.58 -17.71
CA VAL A 261 -14.81 1.69 -16.75
C VAL A 261 -13.64 2.59 -17.16
N TYR A 262 -13.81 3.91 -17.13
CA TYR A 262 -12.71 4.86 -17.33
C TYR A 262 -12.59 5.81 -16.15
N ALA A 263 -11.35 6.08 -15.76
CA ALA A 263 -11.01 7.18 -14.89
C ALA A 263 -11.20 8.53 -15.58
N ARG A 264 -11.72 9.50 -14.84
CA ARG A 264 -12.09 10.83 -15.30
C ARG A 264 -11.55 11.89 -14.35
N ILE A 265 -11.21 13.01 -14.96
CA ILE A 265 -11.09 14.30 -14.28
C ILE A 265 -12.18 15.22 -14.84
N GLY A 266 -13.02 15.74 -13.96
CA GLY A 266 -14.03 16.75 -14.25
C GLY A 266 -13.64 18.11 -13.66
N ARG A 267 -14.11 19.20 -14.24
CA ARG A 267 -13.93 20.55 -13.69
C ARG A 267 -15.17 21.41 -13.86
N ILE A 268 -15.37 22.34 -12.93
CA ILE A 268 -16.48 23.30 -12.90
C ILE A 268 -15.93 24.66 -12.44
N CYS A 269 -16.41 25.76 -13.01
CA CYS A 269 -16.10 27.09 -12.50
C CYS A 269 -16.80 27.34 -11.17
N LEU A 270 -16.08 27.86 -10.18
CA LEU A 270 -16.62 28.04 -8.84
C LEU A 270 -17.82 29.02 -8.82
N ASN A 271 -17.80 30.02 -9.70
CA ASN A 271 -18.80 31.07 -9.86
C ASN A 271 -19.87 30.75 -10.94
N ASP A 272 -20.10 29.48 -11.27
CA ASP A 272 -21.16 29.06 -12.19
C ASP A 272 -22.55 29.22 -11.54
N ASP A 273 -23.44 29.93 -12.23
CA ASP A 273 -24.82 30.22 -11.79
C ASP A 273 -25.87 29.46 -12.63
N GLY A 274 -25.43 28.57 -13.51
CA GLY A 274 -26.24 27.90 -14.51
C GLY A 274 -26.63 28.80 -15.67
N GLY A 275 -27.46 28.26 -16.57
CA GLY A 275 -27.98 29.03 -17.69
C GLY A 275 -29.29 29.76 -17.36
N HIS A 276 -29.65 30.73 -18.22
CA HIS A 276 -30.84 31.56 -18.05
C HIS A 276 -32.14 30.81 -18.41
N CYS A 277 -32.21 30.24 -19.62
CA CYS A 277 -33.37 29.47 -20.11
C CYS A 277 -33.13 27.96 -20.08
N CYS A 278 -31.95 27.54 -20.57
CA CYS A 278 -31.50 26.15 -20.53
C CYS A 278 -30.54 25.94 -19.35
N LEU A 279 -30.43 24.71 -18.84
CA LEU A 279 -29.57 24.38 -17.69
C LEU A 279 -29.83 25.26 -16.45
N VAL A 280 -31.09 25.65 -16.20
CA VAL A 280 -31.48 26.35 -14.97
C VAL A 280 -31.19 25.45 -13.76
N ASN A 281 -30.49 25.99 -12.76
CA ASN A 281 -30.01 25.26 -11.58
C ASN A 281 -29.15 24.02 -11.92
N LYS A 282 -28.51 24.04 -13.09
CA LYS A 282 -27.58 23.00 -13.53
C LYS A 282 -26.27 23.64 -13.97
N TRP A 283 -25.16 22.94 -13.74
CA TRP A 283 -23.86 23.46 -14.16
C TRP A 283 -23.88 23.84 -15.64
N SER A 284 -23.26 24.94 -15.99
CA SER A 284 -23.12 25.41 -17.37
C SER A 284 -21.66 25.43 -17.83
N THR A 285 -20.72 25.06 -16.95
CA THR A 285 -19.27 25.02 -17.19
C THR A 285 -18.65 23.64 -16.96
N PHE A 286 -19.44 22.61 -16.61
CA PHE A 286 -18.95 21.26 -16.34
C PHE A 286 -18.33 20.61 -17.58
N LEU A 287 -17.05 20.25 -17.50
CA LEU A 287 -16.34 19.46 -18.49
C LEU A 287 -15.63 18.28 -17.84
N LYS A 288 -15.44 17.19 -18.59
CA LYS A 288 -14.65 16.02 -18.17
C LYS A 288 -13.72 15.51 -19.27
N ALA A 289 -12.61 14.92 -18.87
CA ALA A 289 -11.64 14.27 -19.75
C ALA A 289 -11.27 12.88 -19.21
N ARG A 290 -10.84 11.97 -20.09
CA ARG A 290 -10.28 10.67 -19.68
C ARG A 290 -8.91 10.88 -19.03
N LEU A 291 -8.68 10.21 -17.91
CA LEU A 291 -7.38 10.11 -17.25
C LEU A 291 -6.80 8.73 -17.57
N VAL A 292 -5.68 8.67 -18.29
CA VAL A 292 -5.07 7.42 -18.76
C VAL A 292 -3.90 7.05 -17.88
N CYS A 293 -3.87 5.82 -17.36
CA CYS A 293 -2.69 5.21 -16.77
C CYS A 293 -2.44 3.88 -17.48
N SER A 294 -1.39 3.79 -18.28
CA SER A 294 -1.09 2.61 -19.08
C SER A 294 0.40 2.37 -19.24
N VAL A 295 0.77 1.11 -19.44
CA VAL A 295 2.13 0.71 -19.82
C VAL A 295 2.13 0.41 -21.33
N PRO A 296 2.91 1.14 -22.14
CA PRO A 296 3.05 0.85 -23.56
C PRO A 296 3.92 -0.41 -23.76
N SER A 297 3.44 -1.34 -24.59
CA SER A 297 4.23 -2.50 -25.07
C SER A 297 5.07 -2.12 -26.29
N GLU A 298 6.10 -2.91 -26.60
CA GLU A 298 6.93 -2.76 -27.80
C GLU A 298 6.11 -2.83 -29.10
N ASP A 299 5.05 -3.64 -29.10
CA ASP A 299 4.11 -3.78 -30.23
C ASP A 299 3.12 -2.59 -30.37
N GLY A 300 3.25 -1.56 -29.53
CA GLY A 300 2.37 -0.39 -29.50
C GLY A 300 1.02 -0.60 -28.81
N ILE A 301 0.75 -1.81 -28.28
CA ILE A 301 -0.45 -2.10 -27.49
C ILE A 301 -0.22 -1.60 -26.06
N GLU A 302 -1.15 -0.79 -25.55
CA GLU A 302 -1.10 -0.28 -24.19
C GLU A 302 -1.88 -1.20 -23.22
N THR A 303 -1.26 -1.55 -22.09
CA THR A 303 -1.95 -2.22 -20.97
C THR A 303 -2.50 -1.15 -20.04
N HIS A 304 -3.82 -1.02 -19.98
CA HIS A 304 -4.51 0.03 -19.21
C HIS A 304 -4.85 -0.40 -17.77
N PHE A 305 -4.73 0.56 -16.85
CA PHE A 305 -5.22 0.51 -15.48
C PHE A 305 -6.32 1.57 -15.35
N ASP A 306 -7.57 1.20 -15.66
CA ASP A 306 -8.66 2.17 -15.78
C ASP A 306 -9.44 2.41 -14.47
N GLU A 307 -9.26 1.57 -13.44
CA GLU A 307 -9.95 1.71 -12.15
C GLU A 307 -9.19 2.66 -11.21
N LEU A 308 -9.53 3.95 -11.23
CA LEU A 308 -8.99 4.93 -10.30
C LEU A 308 -9.42 4.60 -8.85
N GLN A 309 -8.46 4.46 -7.93
CA GLN A 309 -8.71 4.11 -6.51
C GLN A 309 -8.53 5.30 -5.57
N ASP A 310 -7.48 6.11 -5.75
CA ASP A 310 -7.15 7.22 -4.87
C ASP A 310 -6.39 8.31 -5.61
N VAL A 311 -6.46 9.55 -5.09
CA VAL A 311 -5.79 10.73 -5.64
C VAL A 311 -5.17 11.54 -4.50
N PHE A 312 -3.89 11.86 -4.65
CA PHE A 312 -3.17 12.76 -3.76
C PHE A 312 -2.67 13.97 -4.54
N VAL A 313 -3.08 15.17 -4.10
CA VAL A 313 -2.69 16.45 -4.71
C VAL A 313 -1.52 17.03 -3.93
N GLN A 314 -0.32 16.95 -4.51
CA GLN A 314 0.88 17.54 -3.95
C GLN A 314 0.95 19.03 -4.32
N GLN A 315 0.70 19.88 -3.34
CA GLN A 315 0.84 21.33 -3.50
C GLN A 315 2.31 21.70 -3.78
N THR A 316 2.53 22.58 -4.75
CA THR A 316 3.84 23.16 -5.05
C THR A 316 3.91 24.62 -4.56
N GLN A 317 5.02 25.31 -4.81
CA GLN A 317 5.11 26.75 -4.50
C GLN A 317 4.10 27.57 -5.30
N ASP A 318 3.71 27.11 -6.48
CA ASP A 318 2.62 27.69 -7.27
C ASP A 318 1.36 26.85 -7.08
N VAL A 319 0.40 27.35 -6.30
CA VAL A 319 -0.89 26.68 -6.03
C VAL A 319 -1.71 26.41 -7.29
N ARG A 320 -1.40 27.06 -8.41
CA ARG A 320 -2.01 26.79 -9.73
C ARG A 320 -1.40 25.56 -10.39
N ASN A 321 -0.25 25.08 -9.95
CA ASN A 321 0.46 23.95 -10.55
C ASN A 321 0.81 22.89 -9.51
N PRO A 322 -0.18 22.30 -8.82
CA PRO A 322 0.05 21.09 -8.04
C PRO A 322 0.42 19.91 -8.94
N VAL A 323 1.06 18.91 -8.34
CA VAL A 323 1.33 17.61 -8.99
C VAL A 323 0.31 16.61 -8.47
N ILE A 324 -0.33 15.88 -9.39
CA ILE A 324 -1.40 14.94 -9.04
C ILE A 324 -0.87 13.52 -9.12
N TYR A 325 -0.87 12.81 -7.99
CA TYR A 325 -0.57 11.39 -7.90
C TYR A 325 -1.87 10.61 -7.83
N ALA A 326 -2.00 9.54 -8.61
CA ALA A 326 -3.21 8.74 -8.60
C ALA A 326 -2.90 7.24 -8.68
N VAL A 327 -3.63 6.47 -7.89
CA VAL A 327 -3.54 5.00 -7.83
C VAL A 327 -4.60 4.40 -8.73
N PHE A 328 -4.21 3.46 -9.57
CA PHE A 328 -5.09 2.74 -10.47
C PHE A 328 -4.97 1.23 -10.27
N THR A 329 -6.04 0.50 -10.55
CA THR A 329 -6.03 -0.95 -10.69
C THR A 329 -6.52 -1.38 -12.06
N SER A 330 -6.22 -2.61 -12.45
CA SER A 330 -6.80 -3.23 -13.64
C SER A 330 -8.29 -3.55 -13.45
N SER A 331 -9.11 -3.34 -14.49
CA SER A 331 -10.54 -3.69 -14.49
C SER A 331 -10.81 -5.20 -14.66
N GLY A 332 -9.82 -5.96 -15.13
CA GLY A 332 -9.95 -7.40 -15.37
C GLY A 332 -9.87 -8.25 -14.10
N SER A 333 -10.63 -9.35 -14.06
CA SER A 333 -10.54 -10.36 -13.00
C SER A 333 -9.31 -11.28 -13.13
N VAL A 334 -8.84 -11.47 -14.38
CA VAL A 334 -7.73 -12.37 -14.74
C VAL A 334 -6.38 -11.69 -14.47
N PHE A 335 -6.21 -10.45 -14.94
CA PHE A 335 -5.00 -9.66 -14.70
C PHE A 335 -5.18 -8.83 -13.44
N ARG A 336 -4.40 -9.12 -12.39
CA ARG A 336 -4.32 -8.30 -11.18
C ARG A 336 -3.11 -7.39 -11.27
N GLY A 337 -3.37 -6.11 -11.49
CA GLY A 337 -2.34 -5.10 -11.53
C GLY A 337 -2.75 -3.83 -10.80
N SER A 338 -1.76 -3.12 -10.27
CA SER A 338 -1.88 -1.78 -9.74
C SER A 338 -0.79 -0.88 -10.32
N ALA A 339 -1.09 0.39 -10.48
CA ALA A 339 -0.14 1.38 -10.98
C ALA A 339 -0.32 2.72 -10.26
N VAL A 340 0.76 3.47 -10.12
CA VAL A 340 0.72 4.87 -9.66
C VAL A 340 1.14 5.74 -10.82
N CYS A 341 0.27 6.65 -11.24
CA CYS A 341 0.54 7.60 -12.32
C CYS A 341 0.59 9.03 -11.78
N VAL A 342 1.43 9.86 -12.38
CA VAL A 342 1.65 11.26 -11.99
C VAL A 342 1.22 12.17 -13.13
N TYR A 343 0.45 13.21 -12.85
CA TYR A 343 -0.09 14.12 -13.86
C TYR A 343 0.28 15.57 -13.54
N SER A 344 0.51 16.35 -14.60
CA SER A 344 0.75 17.79 -14.50
C SER A 344 -0.52 18.58 -14.78
N MET A 345 -0.70 19.71 -14.06
CA MET A 345 -1.80 20.63 -14.37
C MET A 345 -1.66 21.29 -15.74
N ALA A 346 -0.45 21.39 -16.29
CA ALA A 346 -0.22 21.91 -17.64
C ALA A 346 -0.88 21.00 -18.71
N ASP A 347 -0.66 19.69 -18.62
CA ASP A 347 -1.25 18.71 -19.54
C ASP A 347 -2.77 18.64 -19.39
N ILE A 348 -3.27 18.69 -18.15
CA ILE A 348 -4.71 18.71 -17.86
C ILE A 348 -5.37 19.93 -18.52
N ARG A 349 -4.80 21.13 -18.36
CA ARG A 349 -5.33 22.36 -18.97
C ARG A 349 -5.25 22.31 -20.48
N MET A 350 -4.16 21.79 -21.03
CA MET A 350 -4.03 21.60 -22.48
C MET A 350 -5.18 20.75 -23.03
N VAL A 351 -5.49 19.62 -22.40
CA VAL A 351 -6.60 18.74 -22.81
C VAL A 351 -7.95 19.45 -22.71
N PHE A 352 -8.22 20.14 -21.60
CA PHE A 352 -9.47 20.88 -21.47
C PHE A 352 -9.60 22.08 -22.41
N ASN A 353 -8.49 22.60 -22.92
CA ASN A 353 -8.45 23.64 -23.97
C ASN A 353 -8.45 23.04 -25.39
N GLY A 354 -8.36 21.71 -25.52
CA GLY A 354 -8.39 20.96 -26.77
C GLY A 354 -9.78 20.75 -27.37
N PRO A 355 -9.92 19.83 -28.33
CA PRO A 355 -11.20 19.56 -28.99
C PRO A 355 -12.18 18.78 -28.11
N PHE A 356 -13.47 19.10 -28.25
CA PHE A 356 -14.55 18.34 -27.60
C PHE A 356 -14.80 17.03 -28.34
N ALA A 357 -15.22 16.00 -27.61
CA ALA A 357 -15.67 14.74 -28.18
C ALA A 357 -17.08 14.91 -28.76
N HIS A 358 -17.27 14.43 -29.98
CA HIS A 358 -18.50 14.57 -30.73
C HIS A 358 -18.91 13.24 -31.36
N LYS A 359 -20.21 12.97 -31.39
CA LYS A 359 -20.80 11.74 -31.91
C LYS A 359 -21.94 12.09 -32.88
N GLU A 360 -21.58 12.36 -34.13
CA GLU A 360 -22.52 12.64 -35.22
C GLU A 360 -21.99 12.06 -36.54
N GLY A 361 -22.89 11.70 -37.46
CA GLY A 361 -22.56 11.05 -38.74
C GLY A 361 -22.97 9.58 -38.83
N PRO A 362 -22.91 8.97 -40.03
CA PRO A 362 -23.52 7.67 -40.33
C PRO A 362 -22.96 6.49 -39.53
N ASN A 363 -21.71 6.59 -39.07
CA ASN A 363 -21.02 5.51 -38.34
C ASN A 363 -21.15 5.64 -36.81
N TYR A 364 -21.73 6.73 -36.29
CA TYR A 364 -21.90 6.98 -34.85
C TYR A 364 -20.62 6.74 -34.01
N GLN A 365 -19.45 7.08 -34.55
CA GLN A 365 -18.16 6.98 -33.87
C GLN A 365 -17.81 8.29 -33.14
N TRP A 366 -17.02 8.18 -32.08
CA TRP A 366 -16.51 9.36 -31.36
C TRP A 366 -15.35 9.99 -32.13
N MET A 367 -15.46 11.28 -32.42
CA MET A 367 -14.50 12.06 -33.21
C MET A 367 -14.31 13.46 -32.62
N PRO A 368 -13.21 14.17 -32.94
CA PRO A 368 -13.04 15.54 -32.48
C PRO A 368 -14.08 16.45 -33.15
N PHE A 369 -14.72 17.32 -32.37
CA PHE A 369 -15.63 18.32 -32.90
C PHE A 369 -14.89 19.28 -33.83
N SER A 370 -15.34 19.38 -35.08
CA SER A 370 -14.75 20.22 -36.13
C SER A 370 -15.60 21.44 -36.51
N GLY A 371 -16.77 21.60 -35.90
CA GLY A 371 -17.66 22.73 -36.15
C GLY A 371 -17.15 24.04 -35.55
N LYS A 372 -17.90 25.12 -35.79
CA LYS A 372 -17.60 26.44 -35.23
C LYS A 372 -17.77 26.40 -33.70
N MET A 373 -16.74 26.82 -32.97
CA MET A 373 -16.81 26.94 -31.51
C MET A 373 -17.59 28.21 -31.12
N PRO A 374 -18.62 28.12 -30.27
CA PRO A 374 -19.32 29.31 -29.81
C PRO A 374 -18.45 30.13 -28.85
N TYR A 375 -18.79 31.42 -28.69
CA TYR A 375 -18.09 32.35 -27.81
C TYR A 375 -18.99 32.82 -26.65
N PRO A 376 -18.48 32.86 -25.39
CA PRO A 376 -17.16 32.41 -24.96
C PRO A 376 -17.00 30.90 -25.12
N ARG A 377 -15.74 30.42 -25.15
CA ARG A 377 -15.46 28.99 -25.31
C ARG A 377 -16.20 28.21 -24.19
N PRO A 378 -16.97 27.17 -24.54
CA PRO A 378 -17.63 26.29 -23.57
C PRO A 378 -16.66 25.85 -22.45
N GLY A 379 -17.06 26.05 -21.19
CA GLY A 379 -16.24 25.78 -19.99
C GLY A 379 -15.35 26.94 -19.50
N THR A 380 -15.40 28.12 -20.13
CA THR A 380 -14.78 29.34 -19.60
C THR A 380 -15.63 29.93 -18.46
N CYS A 381 -14.98 30.40 -17.39
CA CYS A 381 -15.66 30.96 -16.23
C CYS A 381 -16.14 32.40 -16.48
N PRO A 382 -17.27 32.83 -15.92
CA PRO A 382 -17.75 34.21 -16.08
C PRO A 382 -16.91 35.19 -15.25
N GLY A 383 -16.80 36.44 -15.69
CA GLY A 383 -16.08 37.51 -15.02
C GLY A 383 -14.57 37.29 -14.92
N GLY A 384 -14.06 36.27 -15.62
CA GLY A 384 -12.66 35.88 -15.63
C GLY A 384 -11.83 36.64 -16.65
N THR A 385 -10.58 36.23 -16.83
CA THR A 385 -9.60 36.91 -17.69
C THR A 385 -10.09 37.05 -19.15
N PHE A 386 -10.82 36.03 -19.64
CA PHE A 386 -11.29 35.97 -21.03
C PHE A 386 -12.74 36.45 -21.22
N THR A 387 -13.46 36.73 -20.14
CA THR A 387 -14.90 37.09 -20.15
C THR A 387 -15.19 38.27 -19.21
N PRO A 388 -14.39 39.36 -19.22
CA PRO A 388 -14.52 40.44 -18.23
C PRO A 388 -15.87 41.15 -18.28
N SER A 389 -16.57 41.11 -19.42
CA SER A 389 -17.88 41.74 -19.62
C SER A 389 -19.08 40.85 -19.25
N MET A 390 -18.90 39.54 -19.08
CA MET A 390 -19.97 38.58 -18.77
C MET A 390 -19.81 38.12 -17.33
N LYS A 391 -20.53 38.73 -16.39
CA LYS A 391 -20.28 38.54 -14.95
C LYS A 391 -20.92 37.29 -14.37
N SER A 392 -21.92 36.73 -15.06
CA SER A 392 -22.57 35.48 -14.71
C SER A 392 -22.69 34.58 -15.94
N THR A 393 -22.76 33.26 -15.73
CA THR A 393 -23.04 32.30 -16.81
C THR A 393 -24.44 32.48 -17.41
N LYS A 394 -25.33 33.19 -16.71
CA LYS A 394 -26.64 33.60 -17.25
C LYS A 394 -26.54 34.63 -18.37
N ASP A 395 -25.41 35.33 -18.47
CA ASP A 395 -25.12 36.28 -19.55
C ASP A 395 -24.59 35.58 -20.82
N TYR A 396 -24.34 34.26 -20.76
CA TYR A 396 -23.81 33.52 -21.89
C TYR A 396 -24.89 33.28 -22.96
N PRO A 397 -24.53 33.34 -24.26
CA PRO A 397 -25.46 33.02 -25.34
C PRO A 397 -26.01 31.59 -25.25
N ASP A 398 -27.26 31.39 -25.67
CA ASP A 398 -27.91 30.07 -25.68
C ASP A 398 -27.13 29.01 -26.47
N GLU A 399 -26.39 29.41 -27.52
CA GLU A 399 -25.53 28.52 -28.30
C GLU A 399 -24.44 27.87 -27.41
N VAL A 400 -23.83 28.63 -26.50
CA VAL A 400 -22.81 28.13 -25.57
C VAL A 400 -23.44 27.15 -24.57
N ILE A 401 -24.60 27.51 -24.00
CA ILE A 401 -25.30 26.68 -23.01
C ILE A 401 -25.78 25.36 -23.63
N ASN A 402 -26.33 25.40 -24.85
CA ASN A 402 -26.76 24.20 -25.58
C ASN A 402 -25.58 23.31 -25.98
N PHE A 403 -24.45 23.91 -26.36
CA PHE A 403 -23.23 23.18 -26.64
C PHE A 403 -22.74 22.45 -25.38
N MET A 404 -22.65 23.14 -24.25
CA MET A 404 -22.23 22.56 -22.97
C MET A 404 -23.11 21.39 -22.52
N ARG A 405 -24.43 21.49 -22.73
CA ARG A 405 -25.36 20.39 -22.41
C ARG A 405 -25.07 19.10 -23.19
N SER A 406 -24.62 19.24 -24.44
CA SER A 406 -24.42 18.13 -25.37
C SER A 406 -22.97 17.62 -25.44
N HIS A 407 -21.98 18.46 -25.10
CA HIS A 407 -20.55 18.19 -25.26
C HIS A 407 -19.73 18.38 -23.96
N PRO A 408 -20.06 17.69 -22.85
CA PRO A 408 -19.27 17.79 -21.62
C PRO A 408 -17.91 17.06 -21.70
N LEU A 409 -17.71 16.19 -22.69
CA LEU A 409 -16.53 15.32 -22.79
C LEU A 409 -15.45 15.91 -23.72
N MET A 410 -14.20 15.91 -23.29
CA MET A 410 -13.04 16.22 -24.13
C MET A 410 -12.61 15.02 -24.97
N TYR A 411 -12.19 15.24 -26.22
CA TYR A 411 -11.76 14.17 -27.12
C TYR A 411 -10.37 13.61 -26.76
N GLN A 412 -9.46 14.49 -26.36
CA GLN A 412 -8.11 14.08 -25.94
C GLN A 412 -8.14 13.54 -24.51
N ALA A 413 -7.28 12.56 -24.25
CA ALA A 413 -7.06 12.02 -22.92
C ALA A 413 -5.85 12.69 -22.25
N VAL A 414 -5.90 12.78 -20.92
CA VAL A 414 -4.78 13.22 -20.09
C VAL A 414 -3.89 12.00 -19.82
N TYR A 415 -2.66 12.06 -20.34
CA TYR A 415 -1.63 11.05 -20.09
C TYR A 415 -0.74 11.46 -18.89
N PRO A 416 -0.11 10.50 -18.21
CA PRO A 416 0.78 10.80 -17.10
C PRO A 416 2.10 11.37 -17.64
N LEU A 417 2.89 11.94 -16.73
CA LEU A 417 4.26 12.36 -17.02
C LEU A 417 5.04 11.21 -17.68
N GLN A 418 5.78 11.53 -18.75
CA GLN A 418 6.52 10.55 -19.56
C GLN A 418 5.65 9.45 -20.22
N ARG A 419 4.31 9.60 -20.23
CA ARG A 419 3.34 8.64 -20.77
C ARG A 419 3.48 7.21 -20.23
N ARG A 420 3.95 7.07 -19.00
CA ARG A 420 4.12 5.78 -18.31
C ARG A 420 3.83 5.93 -16.81
N PRO A 421 3.50 4.85 -16.09
CA PRO A 421 3.31 4.92 -14.66
C PRO A 421 4.65 5.10 -13.94
N LEU A 422 4.61 5.70 -12.75
CA LEU A 422 5.75 5.86 -11.86
C LEU A 422 6.07 4.56 -11.11
N VAL A 423 5.03 3.82 -10.70
CA VAL A 423 5.13 2.54 -9.98
C VAL A 423 4.17 1.54 -10.63
N VAL A 424 4.59 0.29 -10.81
CA VAL A 424 3.75 -0.79 -11.34
C VAL A 424 3.88 -2.05 -10.46
N ARG A 425 2.76 -2.70 -10.20
CA ARG A 425 2.66 -4.00 -9.52
C ARG A 425 1.83 -4.93 -10.36
N THR A 426 2.41 -6.01 -10.86
CA THR A 426 1.73 -7.05 -11.64
C THR A 426 1.86 -8.39 -10.95
N GLY A 427 0.77 -9.15 -10.84
CA GLY A 427 0.79 -10.49 -10.22
C GLY A 427 1.04 -10.48 -8.70
N ALA A 428 1.04 -9.32 -8.05
CA ALA A 428 1.17 -9.19 -6.61
C ALA A 428 -0.04 -9.82 -5.88
N PRO A 429 0.14 -10.39 -4.66
CA PRO A 429 -0.94 -10.96 -3.86
C PRO A 429 -1.85 -9.89 -3.21
N TYR A 430 -1.64 -8.62 -3.54
CA TYR A 430 -2.31 -7.43 -3.05
C TYR A 430 -2.58 -6.44 -4.19
N ARG A 431 -3.49 -5.50 -3.96
CA ARG A 431 -3.73 -4.31 -4.79
C ARG A 431 -3.41 -3.06 -3.99
N LEU A 432 -2.90 -2.04 -4.67
CA LEU A 432 -2.74 -0.71 -4.10
C LEU A 432 -4.12 -0.04 -3.96
N THR A 433 -4.36 0.61 -2.83
CA THR A 433 -5.63 1.25 -2.52
C THR A 433 -5.51 2.75 -2.31
N THR A 434 -4.41 3.23 -1.73
CA THR A 434 -4.23 4.64 -1.35
C THR A 434 -2.80 5.12 -1.59
N VAL A 435 -2.63 6.43 -1.75
CA VAL A 435 -1.32 7.08 -1.90
C VAL A 435 -1.22 8.34 -1.04
N ALA A 436 -0.07 8.53 -0.42
CA ALA A 436 0.34 9.81 0.16
C ALA A 436 1.79 10.06 -0.22
N VAL A 437 2.16 11.32 -0.46
CA VAL A 437 3.51 11.69 -0.87
C VAL A 437 4.07 12.71 0.10
N ASP A 438 5.33 12.56 0.46
CA ASP A 438 6.11 13.58 1.17
C ASP A 438 7.30 14.04 0.34
N GLN A 439 7.70 15.29 0.53
CA GLN A 439 8.82 15.92 -0.14
C GLN A 439 9.94 16.16 0.86
N VAL A 440 10.99 15.34 0.80
CA VAL A 440 12.00 15.21 1.85
C VAL A 440 13.33 15.76 1.38
N ASP A 441 13.90 16.68 2.15
CA ASP A 441 15.27 17.14 1.92
C ASP A 441 16.27 16.11 2.48
N ALA A 442 17.20 15.68 1.63
CA ALA A 442 18.32 14.81 1.95
C ALA A 442 19.66 15.56 1.74
N ALA A 443 20.79 14.87 1.91
CA ALA A 443 22.12 15.46 1.76
C ALA A 443 22.45 15.89 0.32
N ASP A 444 21.92 15.19 -0.67
CA ASP A 444 22.20 15.32 -2.10
C ASP A 444 21.06 15.96 -2.92
N GLY A 445 19.91 16.22 -2.30
CA GLY A 445 18.80 16.87 -2.97
C GLY A 445 17.47 16.61 -2.26
N ARG A 446 16.39 16.90 -2.97
CA ARG A 446 15.03 16.67 -2.51
C ARG A 446 14.45 15.44 -3.17
N TYR A 447 13.75 14.63 -2.41
CA TYR A 447 13.19 13.35 -2.83
C TYR A 447 11.70 13.27 -2.58
N GLU A 448 11.00 12.61 -3.49
CA GLU A 448 9.58 12.31 -3.38
C GLU A 448 9.45 10.91 -2.78
N VAL A 449 8.88 10.82 -1.58
CA VAL A 449 8.67 9.55 -0.90
C VAL A 449 7.19 9.19 -0.95
N LEU A 450 6.88 8.07 -1.57
CA LEU A 450 5.54 7.55 -1.72
C LEU A 450 5.23 6.59 -0.57
N PHE A 451 4.09 6.79 0.06
CA PHE A 451 3.46 5.84 0.97
C PHE A 451 2.25 5.25 0.24
N LEU A 452 2.25 3.93 0.05
CA LEU A 452 1.22 3.22 -0.72
C LEU A 452 0.50 2.23 0.19
N GLY A 453 -0.80 2.41 0.40
CA GLY A 453 -1.64 1.47 1.16
C GLY A 453 -2.11 0.30 0.30
N THR A 454 -2.34 -0.86 0.92
CA THR A 454 -2.79 -2.07 0.22
C THR A 454 -4.13 -2.61 0.72
N ASP A 455 -4.77 -3.44 -0.11
CA ASP A 455 -5.98 -4.19 0.24
C ASP A 455 -5.74 -5.31 1.28
N ARG A 456 -4.49 -5.53 1.70
CA ARG A 456 -4.09 -6.46 2.76
C ARG A 456 -3.84 -5.80 4.11
N GLY A 457 -3.93 -4.47 4.19
CA GLY A 457 -3.62 -3.75 5.43
C GLY A 457 -2.13 -3.52 5.66
N THR A 458 -1.35 -3.44 4.58
CA THR A 458 0.05 -3.01 4.62
C THR A 458 0.22 -1.59 4.06
N VAL A 459 1.28 -0.92 4.49
CA VAL A 459 1.75 0.33 3.89
C VAL A 459 3.18 0.12 3.38
N GLN A 460 3.40 0.46 2.12
CA GLN A 460 4.71 0.40 1.45
C GLN A 460 5.31 1.79 1.38
N LYS A 461 6.59 1.91 1.71
CA LYS A 461 7.38 3.14 1.55
C LYS A 461 8.29 2.96 0.33
N VAL A 462 8.07 3.78 -0.69
CA VAL A 462 8.70 3.65 -2.01
C VAL A 462 9.33 4.98 -2.42
N ILE A 463 10.50 4.92 -3.03
CA ILE A 463 11.09 6.04 -3.77
C ILE A 463 11.40 5.59 -5.20
N VAL A 464 11.38 6.52 -6.15
CA VAL A 464 11.75 6.25 -7.53
C VAL A 464 12.87 7.19 -7.93
N LEU A 465 13.97 6.63 -8.42
CA LEU A 465 15.20 7.34 -8.71
C LEU A 465 15.52 7.27 -10.20
N PRO A 466 16.05 8.35 -10.81
CA PRO A 466 16.55 8.29 -12.17
C PRO A 466 17.87 7.51 -12.22
N LYS A 467 17.96 6.57 -13.15
CA LYS A 467 19.17 5.80 -13.47
C LYS A 467 19.85 6.41 -14.70
N ASP A 468 21.14 6.13 -14.87
CA ASP A 468 21.83 6.42 -16.12
C ASP A 468 21.10 5.66 -17.25
N ASP A 469 20.71 6.34 -18.35
CA ASP A 469 19.90 5.84 -19.50
C ASP A 469 18.37 6.11 -19.49
N GLN A 470 17.87 7.12 -18.75
CA GLN A 470 16.43 7.47 -18.69
C GLN A 470 15.49 6.37 -18.13
N GLU A 471 16.08 5.27 -17.65
CA GLU A 471 15.40 4.28 -16.82
C GLU A 471 15.12 4.84 -15.43
N MET A 472 14.03 4.39 -14.82
CA MET A 472 13.68 4.72 -13.44
C MET A 472 13.89 3.48 -12.57
N GLU A 473 14.67 3.63 -11.50
CA GLU A 473 14.87 2.60 -10.48
C GLU A 473 13.84 2.79 -9.37
N GLU A 474 12.98 1.81 -9.19
CA GLU A 474 12.02 1.78 -8.09
C GLU A 474 12.62 1.06 -6.87
N LEU A 475 12.53 1.69 -5.69
CA LEU A 475 13.05 1.13 -4.44
C LEU A 475 11.94 1.05 -3.39
N MET A 476 11.58 -0.18 -3.01
CA MET A 476 10.72 -0.42 -1.85
C MET A 476 11.58 -0.47 -0.59
N LEU A 477 11.53 0.61 0.19
CA LEU A 477 12.33 0.78 1.40
C LEU A 477 11.76 -0.03 2.56
N GLU A 478 10.44 0.03 2.75
CA GLU A 478 9.76 -0.63 3.87
C GLU A 478 8.38 -1.14 3.45
N GLU A 479 7.95 -2.27 4.01
CA GLU A 479 6.55 -2.70 4.01
C GLU A 479 6.13 -3.04 5.45
N VAL A 480 5.09 -2.40 5.94
CA VAL A 480 4.64 -2.55 7.34
C VAL A 480 3.18 -2.97 7.42
N GLU A 481 2.87 -3.97 8.24
CA GLU A 481 1.50 -4.37 8.57
C GLU A 481 0.93 -3.42 9.62
N VAL A 482 -0.05 -2.60 9.25
CA VAL A 482 -0.52 -1.48 10.09
C VAL A 482 -1.68 -1.85 11.01
N PHE A 483 -2.36 -2.97 10.76
CA PHE A 483 -3.50 -3.43 11.56
C PHE A 483 -3.23 -4.78 12.19
N LYS A 484 -3.77 -5.02 13.39
CA LYS A 484 -3.68 -6.30 14.08
C LYS A 484 -4.37 -7.41 13.27
N ASP A 485 -5.58 -7.13 12.82
CA ASP A 485 -6.36 -7.99 11.95
C ASP A 485 -6.27 -7.43 10.51
N PRO A 486 -5.78 -8.20 9.53
CA PRO A 486 -5.59 -7.70 8.17
C PRO A 486 -6.88 -7.14 7.57
N ALA A 487 -6.88 -5.85 7.25
CA ALA A 487 -8.02 -5.15 6.67
C ALA A 487 -7.54 -4.16 5.61
N PRO A 488 -8.25 -4.00 4.48
CA PRO A 488 -7.88 -3.06 3.42
C PRO A 488 -7.67 -1.64 3.97
N VAL A 489 -6.56 -1.01 3.60
CA VAL A 489 -6.36 0.43 3.84
C VAL A 489 -7.40 1.18 3.01
N ARG A 490 -8.26 1.96 3.68
CA ARG A 490 -9.35 2.71 3.05
C ARG A 490 -9.01 4.16 2.81
N THR A 491 -8.32 4.78 3.76
CA THR A 491 -8.00 6.21 3.75
C THR A 491 -6.65 6.43 4.39
N MET A 492 -5.88 7.35 3.85
CA MET A 492 -4.57 7.70 4.37
C MET A 492 -4.39 9.22 4.33
N THR A 493 -3.80 9.79 5.38
CA THR A 493 -3.47 11.21 5.42
C THR A 493 -2.11 11.41 6.06
N ILE A 494 -1.37 12.40 5.58
CA ILE A 494 0.02 12.65 5.98
C ILE A 494 0.15 14.04 6.63
N SER A 495 0.96 14.13 7.68
CA SER A 495 1.45 15.40 8.22
C SER A 495 2.97 15.45 8.06
N SER A 496 3.43 16.12 7.00
CA SER A 496 4.86 16.37 6.78
C SER A 496 5.45 17.22 7.91
N LYS A 497 4.68 18.17 8.47
CA LYS A 497 5.08 19.00 9.60
C LYS A 497 5.41 18.17 10.85
N ARG A 498 4.55 17.20 11.16
CA ARG A 498 4.72 16.32 12.34
C ARG A 498 5.53 15.06 12.05
N GLN A 499 5.73 14.76 10.77
CA GLN A 499 6.41 13.57 10.27
C GLN A 499 5.67 12.29 10.66
N GLN A 500 4.36 12.32 10.41
CA GLN A 500 3.40 11.29 10.79
C GLN A 500 2.49 10.94 9.60
N LEU A 501 2.15 9.67 9.49
CA LEU A 501 1.17 9.12 8.56
C LEU A 501 0.03 8.51 9.37
N TYR A 502 -1.22 8.78 8.99
CA TYR A 502 -2.40 8.21 9.62
C TYR A 502 -3.13 7.36 8.59
N VAL A 503 -3.45 6.12 8.97
CA VAL A 503 -3.95 5.08 8.09
C VAL A 503 -5.22 4.50 8.70
N ALA A 504 -6.31 4.48 7.96
CA ALA A 504 -7.60 4.00 8.45
C ALA A 504 -8.14 2.84 7.61
N SER A 505 -8.91 1.97 8.27
CA SER A 505 -9.58 0.82 7.67
C SER A 505 -10.91 0.55 8.36
N ALA A 506 -11.56 -0.56 7.98
CA ALA A 506 -12.78 -0.98 8.67
C ALA A 506 -12.55 -1.35 10.15
N VAL A 507 -11.32 -1.61 10.60
CA VAL A 507 -11.03 -2.13 11.95
C VAL A 507 -10.38 -1.12 12.91
N GLY A 508 -9.95 0.05 12.43
CA GLY A 508 -9.35 1.08 13.27
C GLY A 508 -8.48 2.08 12.52
N VAL A 509 -7.76 2.88 13.29
CA VAL A 509 -6.81 3.88 12.80
C VAL A 509 -5.42 3.58 13.35
N THR A 510 -4.41 3.65 12.49
CA THR A 510 -3.00 3.51 12.87
C THR A 510 -2.25 4.77 12.51
N HIS A 511 -1.57 5.35 13.49
CA HIS A 511 -0.60 6.41 13.30
C HIS A 511 0.81 5.80 13.21
N LEU A 512 1.61 6.22 12.21
CA LEU A 512 2.98 5.80 11.95
C LEU A 512 3.92 7.01 11.84
N SER A 513 5.15 6.88 12.34
CA SER A 513 6.26 7.79 11.96
C SER A 513 6.61 7.63 10.46
N LEU A 514 7.05 8.71 9.79
CA LEU A 514 7.55 8.62 8.41
C LEU A 514 8.96 7.98 8.33
N HIS A 515 9.68 7.89 9.45
CA HIS A 515 11.03 7.35 9.53
C HIS A 515 11.18 6.36 10.69
N ARG A 516 11.95 5.29 10.43
CA ARG A 516 12.29 4.21 11.37
C ARG A 516 13.75 3.80 11.19
N CYS A 517 14.67 4.77 11.24
CA CYS A 517 16.06 4.55 10.81
C CYS A 517 16.79 3.40 11.52
N GLN A 518 16.44 3.12 12.79
CA GLN A 518 16.99 2.00 13.56
C GLN A 518 16.60 0.62 12.99
N ALA A 519 15.49 0.52 12.26
CA ALA A 519 15.06 -0.72 11.62
C ALA A 519 16.04 -1.17 10.53
N TYR A 520 16.77 -0.24 9.90
CA TYR A 520 17.72 -0.58 8.84
C TYR A 520 19.00 -1.25 9.34
N GLY A 521 19.42 -0.97 10.58
CA GLY A 521 20.62 -1.56 11.17
C GLY A 521 21.43 -0.59 12.00
N ALA A 522 22.42 -1.14 12.70
CA ALA A 522 23.27 -0.39 13.63
C ALA A 522 24.64 -0.01 13.02
N ALA A 523 24.98 -0.50 11.83
CA ALA A 523 26.23 -0.14 11.16
C ALA A 523 26.05 1.00 10.15
N CYS A 524 27.13 1.73 9.88
CA CYS A 524 27.14 2.76 8.84
C CYS A 524 26.75 2.18 7.47
N ALA A 525 27.25 0.99 7.14
CA ALA A 525 26.95 0.32 5.88
C ALA A 525 25.44 0.04 5.74
N ASP A 526 24.80 -0.46 6.80
CA ASP A 526 23.35 -0.74 6.81
C ASP A 526 22.54 0.53 6.54
N CYS A 527 22.90 1.62 7.21
CA CYS A 527 22.24 2.92 7.06
C CYS A 527 22.42 3.52 5.65
N CYS A 528 23.60 3.35 5.06
CA CYS A 528 23.90 3.82 3.72
C CYS A 528 23.15 3.02 2.65
N LEU A 529 23.11 1.69 2.81
CA LEU A 529 22.36 0.80 1.90
C LEU A 529 20.85 1.03 2.00
N ALA A 530 20.35 1.51 3.14
CA ALA A 530 18.93 1.84 3.32
C ALA A 530 18.38 2.77 2.25
N ARG A 531 19.19 3.71 1.73
CA ARG A 531 18.79 4.71 0.72
C ARG A 531 17.51 5.48 1.09
N ASP A 532 17.18 5.56 2.37
CA ASP A 532 16.01 6.26 2.89
C ASP A 532 16.35 7.75 3.07
N PRO A 533 15.68 8.69 2.36
CA PRO A 533 15.95 10.13 2.49
C PRO A 533 15.80 10.67 3.91
N TYR A 534 14.98 10.03 4.74
CA TYR A 534 14.81 10.43 6.13
C TYR A 534 15.94 9.97 7.05
N CYS A 535 16.85 9.10 6.60
CA CYS A 535 17.82 8.43 7.45
C CYS A 535 19.25 8.71 7.01
N ALA A 536 20.13 8.95 7.99
CA ALA A 536 21.54 9.14 7.80
C ALA A 536 22.33 8.56 8.97
N TRP A 537 23.55 8.11 8.70
CA TRP A 537 24.49 7.76 9.76
C TRP A 537 24.96 9.03 10.44
N ASP A 538 24.86 9.15 11.76
CA ASP A 538 25.30 10.34 12.50
C ASP A 538 26.74 10.25 13.04
N GLY A 539 27.36 9.09 12.93
CA GLY A 539 28.67 8.78 13.52
C GLY A 539 28.59 7.63 14.54
N GLN A 540 27.41 7.39 15.12
CA GLN A 540 27.17 6.34 16.11
C GLN A 540 26.06 5.37 15.71
N ALA A 541 24.96 5.88 15.13
CA ALA A 541 23.81 5.07 14.76
C ALA A 541 23.16 5.56 13.45
N CYS A 542 22.29 4.72 12.89
CA CYS A 542 21.40 5.16 11.83
C CYS A 542 20.24 5.95 12.46
N SER A 543 20.22 7.25 12.22
CA SER A 543 19.28 8.18 12.83
C SER A 543 18.64 9.11 11.79
N ARG A 544 17.68 9.91 12.24
CA ARG A 544 16.95 10.80 11.35
C ARG A 544 17.89 11.86 10.76
N TYR A 545 17.80 12.06 9.45
CA TYR A 545 18.49 13.13 8.75
C TYR A 545 18.01 14.50 9.23
N THR A 546 18.97 15.36 9.53
CA THR A 546 18.75 16.76 9.91
C THR A 546 19.79 17.61 9.19
N ALA A 547 19.38 18.74 8.61
CA ALA A 547 20.29 19.68 7.94
C ALA A 547 21.09 20.49 8.99
N SER A 548 21.99 19.83 9.73
CA SER A 548 22.86 20.47 10.73
C SER A 548 24.27 20.77 10.20
N SER A 549 24.89 21.85 10.68
CA SER A 549 26.22 22.33 10.28
C SER A 549 27.40 21.47 10.80
N LYS A 550 27.18 20.56 11.77
CA LYS A 550 28.23 19.66 12.29
C LYS A 550 28.47 18.46 11.34
N ARG A 551 29.16 18.74 10.24
CA ARG A 551 29.29 17.84 9.06
C ARG A 551 30.23 16.63 9.20
N ARG A 552 31.12 16.55 10.18
CA ARG A 552 32.31 15.69 10.04
C ARG A 552 32.01 14.17 10.02
N SER A 553 31.00 13.69 10.76
CA SER A 553 30.69 12.25 10.87
C SER A 553 29.45 11.79 10.11
N ARG A 554 28.60 12.70 9.60
CA ARG A 554 27.32 12.31 8.98
C ARG A 554 27.50 11.73 7.58
N ARG A 555 26.83 10.61 7.28
CA ARG A 555 26.88 9.95 5.95
C ARG A 555 25.49 9.57 5.47
N GLN A 556 25.17 9.95 4.24
CA GLN A 556 23.94 9.60 3.54
C GLN A 556 24.25 9.56 2.03
N ASP A 557 23.69 8.59 1.33
CA ASP A 557 23.81 8.43 -0.13
C ASP A 557 22.54 7.76 -0.65
N VAL A 558 21.49 8.57 -0.83
CA VAL A 558 20.19 8.09 -1.30
C VAL A 558 20.31 7.58 -2.73
N ARG A 559 20.97 8.38 -3.59
CA ARG A 559 21.04 8.08 -5.02
C ARG A 559 21.80 6.81 -5.34
N HIS A 560 22.95 6.53 -4.72
CA HIS A 560 23.79 5.38 -5.09
C HIS A 560 23.91 4.32 -4.01
N GLY A 561 23.61 4.65 -2.74
CA GLY A 561 23.72 3.72 -1.61
C GLY A 561 25.06 3.02 -1.52
N ASN A 562 26.19 3.75 -1.56
CA ASN A 562 27.53 3.16 -1.63
C ASN A 562 28.32 3.24 -0.29
N PRO A 563 28.29 2.17 0.54
CA PRO A 563 29.06 2.12 1.78
C PRO A 563 30.57 2.24 1.64
N ILE A 564 31.15 1.80 0.51
CA ILE A 564 32.61 1.78 0.31
C ILE A 564 33.18 3.19 0.26
N ARG A 565 32.41 4.14 -0.28
CA ARG A 565 32.77 5.56 -0.31
C ARG A 565 32.36 6.27 0.97
N GLN A 566 31.15 6.01 1.47
CA GLN A 566 30.57 6.77 2.58
C GLN A 566 31.10 6.35 3.96
N CYS A 567 31.36 5.05 4.19
CA CYS A 567 31.62 4.50 5.52
C CYS A 567 33.09 4.16 5.78
N ARG A 568 34.03 4.77 5.04
CA ARG A 568 35.47 4.58 5.27
C ARG A 568 35.84 4.99 6.70
N GLY A 569 36.46 4.09 7.45
CA GLY A 569 36.84 4.28 8.85
C GLY A 569 35.78 3.86 9.88
N PHE A 570 34.50 3.72 9.49
CA PHE A 570 33.43 3.22 10.36
C PHE A 570 33.18 1.71 10.20
N ASN A 571 33.53 1.14 9.04
CA ASN A 571 33.38 -0.29 8.77
C ASN A 571 34.44 -1.18 9.44
N SER A 572 35.48 -0.61 10.05
CA SER A 572 36.58 -1.36 10.68
C SER A 572 36.15 -2.20 11.90
N ASN A 573 34.99 -1.90 12.49
CA ASN A 573 34.43 -2.65 13.63
C ASN A 573 33.43 -3.74 13.22
N ALA A 574 32.87 -3.68 12.00
CA ALA A 574 31.87 -4.67 11.54
C ALA A 574 32.47 -6.07 11.34
N ASN A 575 33.72 -6.15 10.86
CA ASN A 575 34.45 -7.42 10.74
C ASN A 575 35.02 -7.95 12.07
N LYS A 576 35.07 -7.12 13.13
CA LYS A 576 35.55 -7.51 14.46
C LYS A 576 34.42 -8.07 15.36
N ASN A 577 33.18 -7.69 15.07
CA ASN A 577 31.99 -8.14 15.80
C ASN A 577 31.16 -9.18 15.02
N THR A 578 31.70 -9.79 13.95
CA THR A 578 31.02 -10.89 13.27
C THR A 578 30.76 -12.00 14.28
N VAL A 579 29.50 -12.36 14.48
CA VAL A 579 29.11 -13.45 15.39
C VAL A 579 29.81 -14.71 14.93
N GLU A 580 30.76 -15.17 15.74
CA GLU A 580 31.40 -16.46 15.60
C GLU A 580 30.68 -17.42 16.53
N SER A 581 29.84 -18.29 15.96
CA SER A 581 29.16 -19.34 16.69
C SER A 581 29.90 -20.66 16.52
N VAL A 582 29.92 -21.47 17.57
CA VAL A 582 30.46 -22.83 17.52
C VAL A 582 29.27 -23.78 17.55
N GLN A 583 29.21 -24.69 16.57
CA GLN A 583 28.14 -25.68 16.46
C GLN A 583 28.73 -27.08 16.42
N TYR A 584 28.12 -27.99 17.17
CA TYR A 584 28.50 -29.40 17.21
C TYR A 584 27.45 -30.22 16.49
N GLY A 585 27.90 -31.19 15.70
CA GLY A 585 27.02 -32.18 15.07
C GLY A 585 27.66 -33.56 15.10
N VAL A 586 26.84 -34.59 15.00
CA VAL A 586 27.30 -35.99 15.04
C VAL A 586 27.37 -36.52 13.62
N ALA A 587 28.41 -37.28 13.30
CA ALA A 587 28.53 -37.92 11.99
C ALA A 587 27.26 -38.72 11.64
N GLY A 588 26.68 -38.47 10.47
CA GLY A 588 25.42 -39.04 10.00
C GLY A 588 24.15 -38.29 10.40
N SER A 589 24.21 -37.29 11.30
CA SER A 589 23.07 -36.41 11.58
C SER A 589 22.98 -35.26 10.58
N ALA A 590 21.84 -34.57 10.54
CA ALA A 590 21.71 -33.31 9.82
C ALA A 590 22.22 -32.14 10.67
N ALA A 591 22.66 -31.06 10.03
CA ALA A 591 22.99 -29.79 10.69
C ALA A 591 22.47 -28.61 9.87
N PHE A 592 21.94 -27.61 10.55
CA PHE A 592 21.47 -26.38 9.93
C PHE A 592 22.31 -25.20 10.45
N LEU A 593 22.96 -24.49 9.53
CA LEU A 593 23.76 -23.31 9.81
C LEU A 593 22.91 -22.09 9.44
N GLU A 594 22.43 -21.38 10.45
CA GLU A 594 21.56 -20.21 10.25
C GLU A 594 22.34 -19.03 9.66
N CYS A 595 21.77 -18.39 8.64
CA CYS A 595 22.23 -17.10 8.14
C CYS A 595 21.07 -16.34 7.50
N GLN A 596 20.61 -15.30 8.19
CA GLN A 596 19.56 -14.42 7.71
C GLN A 596 20.14 -13.02 7.52
N PRO A 597 20.35 -12.56 6.27
CA PRO A 597 20.71 -11.16 6.05
C PRO A 597 19.54 -10.27 6.48
N ARG A 598 19.85 -9.07 6.97
CA ARG A 598 18.82 -8.12 7.41
C ARG A 598 17.93 -7.64 6.25
N SER A 599 18.51 -7.46 5.06
CA SER A 599 17.78 -7.07 3.86
C SER A 599 17.42 -8.31 3.04
N PRO A 600 16.12 -8.54 2.72
CA PRO A 600 15.70 -9.57 1.78
C PRO A 600 16.21 -9.34 0.35
N GLN A 601 16.68 -8.13 0.03
CA GLN A 601 17.27 -7.80 -1.27
C GLN A 601 18.73 -8.29 -1.39
N ALA A 602 19.34 -8.77 -0.30
CA ALA A 602 20.72 -9.23 -0.29
C ALA A 602 20.84 -10.68 -0.80
N THR A 603 21.85 -10.93 -1.63
CA THR A 603 22.19 -12.28 -2.09
C THR A 603 23.21 -12.93 -1.16
N VAL A 604 22.96 -14.18 -0.76
CA VAL A 604 23.79 -14.90 0.20
C VAL A 604 24.70 -15.92 -0.47
N LYS A 605 25.96 -15.97 -0.03
CA LYS A 605 26.95 -16.98 -0.41
C LYS A 605 27.61 -17.60 0.81
N TRP A 606 27.79 -18.91 0.78
CA TRP A 606 28.51 -19.66 1.81
C TRP A 606 29.92 -20.02 1.35
N LEU A 607 30.90 -19.70 2.20
CA LEU A 607 32.30 -20.04 2.01
C LEU A 607 32.73 -21.03 3.09
N PHE A 608 33.36 -22.13 2.70
CA PHE A 608 33.90 -23.14 3.60
C PHE A 608 35.42 -23.06 3.66
N GLN A 609 35.97 -23.21 4.86
CA GLN A 609 37.40 -23.28 5.13
C GLN A 609 37.67 -24.35 6.19
N ARG A 610 38.38 -25.42 5.83
CA ARG A 610 38.66 -26.53 6.75
C ARG A 610 39.71 -26.16 7.78
N ASP A 611 40.84 -25.66 7.29
CA ASP A 611 41.97 -25.20 8.11
C ASP A 611 42.28 -23.71 7.86
N PRO A 612 42.86 -22.98 8.84
CA PRO A 612 43.17 -21.56 8.68
C PRO A 612 44.09 -21.23 7.50
N SER A 613 44.91 -22.18 7.06
CA SER A 613 45.80 -22.09 5.90
C SER A 613 45.12 -22.36 4.56
N ASP A 614 43.94 -22.99 4.57
CA ASP A 614 43.22 -23.35 3.34
C ASP A 614 42.57 -22.14 2.68
N ARG A 615 42.50 -22.19 1.34
CA ARG A 615 41.69 -21.23 0.58
C ARG A 615 40.20 -21.47 0.86
N ARG A 616 39.47 -20.39 1.10
CA ARG A 616 38.00 -20.40 1.20
C ARG A 616 37.38 -20.87 -0.11
N ARG A 617 36.51 -21.88 -0.05
CA ARG A 617 35.80 -22.46 -1.20
C ARG A 617 34.32 -22.12 -1.13
N GLU A 618 33.72 -21.73 -2.26
CA GLU A 618 32.27 -21.50 -2.33
C GLU A 618 31.54 -22.85 -2.30
N ILE A 619 30.60 -23.01 -1.37
CA ILE A 619 29.79 -24.23 -1.24
C ILE A 619 28.72 -24.19 -2.32
N ARG A 620 28.76 -25.06 -3.32
CA ARG A 620 27.70 -25.17 -4.33
C ARG A 620 26.52 -25.97 -3.78
N ALA A 621 25.31 -25.69 -4.28
CA ALA A 621 24.16 -26.51 -3.97
C ALA A 621 24.34 -27.89 -4.61
N GLU A 622 24.35 -28.93 -3.79
CA GLU A 622 24.52 -30.34 -4.17
C GLU A 622 23.51 -31.18 -3.36
N ASP A 623 23.28 -32.44 -3.70
CA ASP A 623 22.28 -33.30 -3.02
C ASP A 623 22.42 -33.34 -1.49
N ARG A 624 23.63 -33.10 -0.97
CA ARG A 624 23.97 -33.10 0.45
C ARG A 624 23.87 -31.72 1.12
N PHE A 625 23.99 -30.64 0.34
CA PHE A 625 23.97 -29.25 0.80
C PHE A 625 22.78 -28.50 0.21
N LEU A 626 21.78 -28.24 1.04
CA LEU A 626 20.59 -27.50 0.65
C LEU A 626 20.68 -26.06 1.16
N ARG A 627 20.72 -25.09 0.25
CA ARG A 627 20.60 -23.66 0.58
C ARG A 627 19.12 -23.32 0.79
N THR A 628 18.81 -22.65 1.90
CA THR A 628 17.47 -22.12 2.20
C THR A 628 17.56 -20.61 2.38
N GLU A 629 16.42 -19.91 2.45
CA GLU A 629 16.39 -18.47 2.74
C GLU A 629 16.93 -18.14 4.13
N GLN A 630 16.84 -19.11 5.06
CA GLN A 630 17.23 -18.94 6.46
C GLN A 630 18.66 -19.45 6.74
N GLY A 631 19.33 -20.14 5.80
CA GLY A 631 20.65 -20.71 6.06
C GLY A 631 21.08 -21.85 5.14
N LEU A 632 22.01 -22.68 5.64
CA LEU A 632 22.57 -23.84 4.94
C LEU A 632 22.25 -25.13 5.70
N LEU A 633 21.54 -26.06 5.07
CA LEU A 633 21.26 -27.39 5.60
C LEU A 633 22.24 -28.42 5.04
N LEU A 634 22.98 -29.07 5.94
CA LEU A 634 23.78 -30.25 5.67
C LEU A 634 22.93 -31.47 6.03
N ARG A 635 22.51 -32.25 5.03
CA ARG A 635 21.58 -33.39 5.25
C ARG A 635 22.21 -34.55 6.03
N ALA A 636 23.50 -34.77 5.83
CA ALA A 636 24.27 -35.80 6.51
C ALA A 636 25.70 -35.33 6.73
N LEU A 637 26.08 -35.17 8.00
CA LEU A 637 27.41 -34.74 8.41
C LEU A 637 28.46 -35.83 8.21
N GLN A 638 29.59 -35.44 7.66
CA GLN A 638 30.78 -36.25 7.48
C GLN A 638 31.96 -35.63 8.27
N PRO A 639 32.96 -36.42 8.68
CA PRO A 639 34.15 -35.88 9.36
C PRO A 639 34.87 -34.77 8.57
N GLY A 640 34.75 -34.79 7.23
CA GLY A 640 35.30 -33.77 6.34
C GLY A 640 34.58 -32.43 6.35
N ASP A 641 33.36 -32.36 6.91
CA ASP A 641 32.59 -31.11 7.01
C ASP A 641 33.02 -30.22 8.18
N ARG A 642 33.92 -30.72 9.03
CA ARG A 642 34.54 -29.93 10.11
C ARG A 642 35.27 -28.74 9.51
N GLY A 643 34.97 -27.55 10.00
CA GLY A 643 35.64 -26.32 9.55
C GLY A 643 34.81 -25.07 9.81
N LEU A 644 35.32 -23.95 9.30
CA LEU A 644 34.71 -22.64 9.38
C LEU A 644 33.82 -22.39 8.16
N TYR A 645 32.55 -22.08 8.42
CA TYR A 645 31.56 -21.67 7.42
C TYR A 645 31.32 -20.17 7.56
N SER A 646 31.60 -19.41 6.51
CA SER A 646 31.37 -17.96 6.48
C SER A 646 30.21 -17.64 5.55
N CYS A 647 29.15 -17.04 6.11
CA CYS A 647 28.04 -16.52 5.33
C CYS A 647 28.32 -15.08 4.89
N THR A 648 28.34 -14.83 3.59
CA THR A 648 28.60 -13.50 3.00
C THR A 648 27.36 -13.02 2.27
N ALA A 649 26.85 -11.84 2.64
CA ALA A 649 25.76 -11.16 1.96
C ALA A 649 26.30 -10.10 0.99
N THR A 650 25.70 -10.03 -0.20
CA THR A 650 25.99 -9.00 -1.21
C THR A 650 24.73 -8.22 -1.53
N GLU A 651 24.77 -6.91 -1.34
CA GLU A 651 23.66 -5.99 -1.62
C GLU A 651 24.22 -4.72 -2.25
N ASN A 652 23.62 -4.27 -3.37
CA ASN A 652 24.10 -3.10 -4.11
C ASN A 652 25.64 -3.08 -4.32
N ASN A 653 26.19 -4.22 -4.76
CA ASN A 653 27.63 -4.49 -4.93
C ASN A 653 28.50 -4.38 -3.65
N PHE A 654 27.91 -4.15 -2.48
CA PHE A 654 28.60 -4.18 -1.20
C PHE A 654 28.56 -5.59 -0.61
N LYS A 655 29.74 -6.12 -0.23
CA LYS A 655 29.89 -7.47 0.36
C LYS A 655 30.28 -7.35 1.83
N HIS A 656 29.59 -8.09 2.70
CA HIS A 656 29.95 -8.21 4.11
C HIS A 656 29.65 -9.62 4.63
N ILE A 657 30.34 -10.00 5.72
CA ILE A 657 30.12 -11.29 6.39
C ILE A 657 28.99 -11.10 7.39
N VAL A 658 27.93 -11.90 7.27
CA VAL A 658 26.77 -11.89 8.19
C VAL A 658 27.09 -12.68 9.45
N THR A 659 27.62 -13.89 9.28
CA THR A 659 27.95 -14.80 10.38
C THR A 659 29.09 -15.74 10.01
N ARG A 660 29.78 -16.24 11.01
CA ARG A 660 30.78 -17.30 10.91
C ARG A 660 30.40 -18.43 11.86
N VAL A 661 30.30 -19.64 11.33
CA VAL A 661 29.95 -20.83 12.11
C VAL A 661 31.12 -21.80 12.06
N GLN A 662 31.73 -22.06 13.22
CA GLN A 662 32.72 -23.09 13.38
C GLN A 662 32.01 -24.42 13.67
N LEU A 663 31.98 -25.32 12.68
CA LEU A 663 31.32 -26.61 12.78
C LEU A 663 32.31 -27.69 13.23
N HIS A 664 31.98 -28.37 14.33
CA HIS A 664 32.68 -29.56 14.80
C HIS A 664 31.82 -30.80 14.55
N VAL A 665 32.42 -31.80 13.90
CA VAL A 665 31.75 -33.09 13.63
C VAL A 665 32.34 -34.15 14.54
N LEU A 666 31.50 -34.70 15.41
CA LEU A 666 31.84 -35.74 16.38
C LEU A 666 31.58 -37.12 15.77
N GLY A 667 32.52 -38.05 15.97
CA GLY A 667 32.33 -39.45 15.59
C GLY A 667 31.22 -40.10 16.41
N ARG A 668 30.40 -40.93 15.78
CA ARG A 668 29.26 -41.59 16.44
C ARG A 668 29.69 -42.43 17.64
N ASP A 669 30.81 -43.13 17.51
CA ASP A 669 31.39 -43.98 18.56
C ASP A 669 31.95 -43.16 19.72
N ALA A 670 32.53 -41.99 19.45
CA ALA A 670 33.05 -41.09 20.48
C ALA A 670 31.93 -40.50 21.33
N VAL A 671 30.79 -40.14 20.71
CA VAL A 671 29.60 -39.67 21.43
C VAL A 671 28.97 -40.80 22.23
N HIS A 672 28.90 -42.01 21.67
CA HIS A 672 28.37 -43.18 22.38
C HIS A 672 29.24 -43.56 23.58
N ALA A 673 30.56 -43.53 23.46
CA ALA A 673 31.48 -43.79 24.57
C ALA A 673 31.42 -42.72 25.67
N ALA A 674 31.12 -41.47 25.32
CA ALA A 674 30.97 -40.38 26.27
C ALA A 674 29.61 -40.40 27.01
N LEU A 675 28.53 -40.82 26.33
CA LEU A 675 27.20 -40.95 26.93
C LEU A 675 27.02 -42.26 27.71
N PHE A 676 27.71 -43.32 27.29
CA PHE A 676 27.71 -44.63 27.93
C PHE A 676 29.16 -45.04 28.26
N PRO A 677 29.80 -44.38 29.23
CA PRO A 677 31.10 -44.82 29.69
C PRO A 677 30.98 -46.26 30.22
N PRO A 678 31.88 -47.18 29.84
CA PRO A 678 31.85 -48.53 30.39
C PRO A 678 31.96 -48.46 31.92
N PRO A 679 31.25 -49.32 32.68
CA PRO A 679 31.39 -49.36 34.12
C PRO A 679 32.86 -49.56 34.45
N ALA A 680 33.39 -48.72 35.34
CA ALA A 680 34.79 -48.73 35.73
C ALA A 680 35.14 -50.12 36.29
N VAL A 681 35.76 -50.96 35.46
CA VAL A 681 36.41 -52.18 35.93
C VAL A 681 37.65 -51.70 36.67
N SER A 682 37.66 -51.87 37.98
CA SER A 682 38.80 -51.61 38.85
C SER A 682 39.95 -52.55 38.49
N ALA A 683 40.75 -52.18 37.50
CA ALA A 683 42.06 -52.75 37.25
C ALA A 683 43.14 -51.84 37.89
N PRO A 684 44.10 -52.39 38.64
CA PRO A 684 45.18 -51.61 39.23
C PRO A 684 46.12 -51.03 38.14
N PRO A 685 46.78 -49.89 38.40
CA PRO A 685 47.51 -49.17 37.36
C PRO A 685 48.78 -49.91 36.95
N ALA A 686 48.96 -50.12 35.65
CA ALA A 686 50.27 -50.44 35.07
C ALA A 686 51.08 -49.13 34.93
N PRO A 687 52.37 -49.11 35.31
CA PRO A 687 53.19 -47.92 35.19
C PRO A 687 53.66 -47.77 33.74
N GLY A 688 53.30 -46.66 33.08
CA GLY A 688 53.98 -46.23 31.85
C GLY A 688 53.15 -45.81 30.63
N ALA A 689 51.87 -45.47 30.74
CA ALA A 689 51.13 -44.88 29.62
C ALA A 689 51.01 -43.36 29.78
N GLY A 690 51.52 -42.62 28.79
CA GLY A 690 51.47 -41.15 28.72
C GLY A 690 50.05 -40.57 28.68
N LEU A 691 49.97 -39.25 28.88
CA LEU A 691 48.75 -38.46 28.98
C LEU A 691 47.70 -38.80 27.90
N PRO A 692 46.39 -38.76 28.24
CA PRO A 692 45.33 -38.87 27.25
C PRO A 692 45.38 -37.71 26.25
N THR A 693 45.12 -38.03 24.99
CA THR A 693 45.05 -37.07 23.87
C THR A 693 44.09 -35.92 24.16
N PRO A 694 44.43 -34.68 23.73
CA PRO A 694 43.70 -33.44 24.09
C PRO A 694 42.22 -33.42 23.71
N ALA A 695 41.77 -34.23 22.76
CA ALA A 695 40.37 -34.27 22.29
C ALA A 695 39.36 -34.82 23.33
N TYR A 696 39.80 -35.64 24.30
CA TYR A 696 38.89 -36.26 25.28
C TYR A 696 38.53 -35.29 26.43
N GLN A 697 39.45 -34.40 26.81
CA GLN A 697 39.23 -33.39 27.85
C GLN A 697 38.28 -32.28 27.37
N GLU A 698 38.39 -31.86 26.10
CA GLU A 698 37.46 -30.86 25.53
C GLU A 698 36.02 -31.39 25.43
N LEU A 699 35.83 -32.66 25.03
CA LEU A 699 34.50 -33.28 24.92
C LEU A 699 33.83 -33.45 26.30
N ALA A 700 34.60 -33.81 27.33
CA ALA A 700 34.10 -33.93 28.69
C ALA A 700 33.69 -32.57 29.29
N GLN A 701 34.42 -31.50 28.96
CA GLN A 701 34.07 -30.13 29.39
C GLN A 701 32.81 -29.60 28.67
N LEU A 702 32.59 -29.97 27.41
CA LEU A 702 31.37 -29.63 26.65
C LEU A 702 30.12 -30.31 27.20
N LEU A 703 30.21 -31.59 27.56
CA LEU A 703 29.10 -32.36 28.15
C LEU A 703 28.80 -31.93 29.60
N ALA A 704 29.74 -31.28 30.27
CA ALA A 704 29.57 -30.72 31.61
C ALA A 704 28.91 -29.33 31.62
N GLN A 705 28.60 -28.74 30.45
CA GLN A 705 27.90 -27.45 30.40
C GLN A 705 26.42 -27.60 30.79
N PRO A 706 25.91 -26.77 31.71
CA PRO A 706 24.54 -26.89 32.23
C PRO A 706 23.46 -26.70 31.16
N GLU A 707 23.74 -25.95 30.09
CA GLU A 707 22.81 -25.72 28.97
C GLU A 707 22.58 -26.97 28.10
N VAL A 708 23.61 -27.79 27.90
CA VAL A 708 23.52 -29.05 27.14
C VAL A 708 22.76 -30.12 27.93
N GLY A 709 22.92 -30.13 29.26
CA GLY A 709 22.12 -30.95 30.17
C GLY A 709 20.62 -30.62 30.14
N LEU A 710 20.26 -29.34 30.06
CA LEU A 710 18.87 -28.89 29.94
C LEU A 710 18.23 -29.29 28.60
N ILE A 711 18.97 -29.18 27.49
CA ILE A 711 18.51 -29.61 26.16
C ILE A 711 18.27 -31.11 26.14
N HIS A 712 19.15 -31.91 26.75
CA HIS A 712 18.96 -33.36 26.84
C HIS A 712 17.72 -33.73 27.67
N GLN A 713 17.47 -33.03 28.77
CA GLN A 713 16.24 -33.17 29.57
C GLN A 713 14.98 -32.78 28.78
N TYR A 714 15.04 -31.69 28.00
CA TYR A 714 13.93 -31.22 27.17
C TYR A 714 13.59 -32.22 26.04
N CYS A 715 14.61 -32.74 25.35
CA CYS A 715 14.44 -33.76 24.34
C CYS A 715 13.92 -35.08 24.93
N GLN A 716 14.43 -35.53 26.07
CA GLN A 716 13.92 -36.74 26.76
C GLN A 716 12.47 -36.56 27.26
N GLY A 717 12.08 -35.35 27.66
CA GLY A 717 10.69 -35.02 27.98
C GLY A 717 9.76 -35.13 26.77
N TYR A 718 10.21 -34.65 25.60
CA TYR A 718 9.43 -34.71 24.36
C TYR A 718 9.17 -36.14 23.88
N TRP A 719 10.16 -37.05 24.00
CA TRP A 719 10.02 -38.46 23.62
C TRP A 719 9.17 -39.30 24.58
N ARG A 720 8.96 -38.84 25.82
CA ARG A 720 8.06 -39.51 26.79
C ARG A 720 6.58 -39.18 26.57
N HIS A 721 6.26 -38.21 25.71
CA HIS A 721 4.89 -37.80 25.40
C HIS A 721 4.37 -38.31 24.04
N VAL A 722 5.11 -39.21 23.38
CA VAL A 722 4.61 -39.91 22.18
C VAL A 722 3.93 -41.21 22.64
N PRO A 723 2.60 -41.35 22.52
CA PRO A 723 1.91 -42.58 22.92
C PRO A 723 2.25 -43.72 21.94
N PRO A 724 2.35 -44.98 22.41
CA PRO A 724 2.58 -46.11 21.53
C PRO A 724 1.36 -46.37 20.63
N SER A 725 1.61 -46.84 19.41
CA SER A 725 0.56 -47.20 18.46
C SER A 725 -0.35 -48.30 19.02
N PRO A 726 -1.69 -48.20 18.88
CA PRO A 726 -2.62 -49.14 19.49
C PRO A 726 -2.77 -50.38 18.61
N ARG A 727 -1.89 -51.39 18.73
CA ARG A 727 -2.16 -52.69 18.10
C ARG A 727 -1.80 -53.96 18.87
N GLU A 728 -1.17 -53.91 20.04
CA GLU A 728 -0.88 -55.15 20.76
C GLU A 728 -1.13 -55.04 22.27
N ALA A 729 -1.82 -56.08 22.78
CA ALA A 729 -2.06 -56.48 24.16
C ALA A 729 -3.42 -56.13 24.82
N PRO A 730 -3.99 -57.08 25.59
CA PRO A 730 -5.41 -57.39 25.59
C PRO A 730 -6.12 -57.12 26.93
N GLY A 731 -7.40 -56.75 26.84
CA GLY A 731 -8.30 -56.70 28.00
C GLY A 731 -8.69 -55.30 28.46
N ALA A 732 -9.64 -54.68 27.77
CA ALA A 732 -10.53 -53.66 28.33
C ALA A 732 -11.81 -53.54 27.46
N PRO A 733 -12.96 -53.14 28.04
CA PRO A 733 -14.29 -53.48 27.55
C PRO A 733 -14.79 -52.60 26.38
N ARG A 734 -15.66 -53.19 25.56
CA ARG A 734 -16.24 -52.59 24.33
C ARG A 734 -17.10 -51.34 24.61
N PRO A 735 -16.92 -50.24 23.85
CA PRO A 735 -17.91 -49.16 23.73
C PRO A 735 -18.98 -49.47 22.65
N PRO A 736 -20.15 -48.82 22.68
CA PRO A 736 -21.31 -49.16 21.84
C PRO A 736 -21.18 -48.69 20.38
N GLU A 737 -21.79 -49.45 19.46
CA GLU A 737 -21.77 -49.22 18.01
C GLU A 737 -22.55 -47.95 17.58
N PRO A 738 -22.02 -47.16 16.62
CA PRO A 738 -22.79 -46.11 15.94
C PRO A 738 -23.57 -46.67 14.74
N GLN A 739 -24.87 -46.36 14.71
CA GLN A 739 -25.79 -46.67 13.62
C GLN A 739 -25.47 -45.86 12.35
N ASP A 740 -25.45 -46.58 11.22
CA ASP A 740 -25.44 -46.06 9.85
C ASP A 740 -26.65 -45.15 9.56
N GLN A 741 -26.41 -43.92 9.08
CA GLN A 741 -27.40 -43.19 8.29
C GLN A 741 -26.84 -42.73 6.94
N LYS A 742 -27.58 -43.15 5.91
CA LYS A 742 -27.27 -43.16 4.49
C LYS A 742 -27.47 -41.80 3.82
N LYS A 743 -26.72 -41.59 2.73
CA LYS A 743 -26.88 -40.58 1.67
C LYS A 743 -28.35 -40.35 1.25
N PRO A 744 -28.79 -39.11 0.97
CA PRO A 744 -30.03 -38.88 0.23
C PRO A 744 -29.80 -38.89 -1.28
N ARG A 745 -30.71 -39.57 -1.98
CA ARG A 745 -30.78 -39.76 -3.43
C ARG A 745 -31.92 -38.89 -3.97
N ASN A 746 -31.66 -38.15 -5.04
CA ASN A 746 -32.65 -37.41 -5.84
C ASN A 746 -33.76 -38.32 -6.38
N ARG A 747 -35.05 -37.92 -6.26
CA ARG A 747 -36.03 -37.80 -7.37
C ARG A 747 -37.45 -37.38 -6.91
N ARG A 748 -37.96 -36.34 -7.61
CA ARG A 748 -39.34 -36.05 -8.09
C ARG A 748 -40.53 -36.85 -7.53
N HIS A 749 -41.60 -36.16 -7.11
CA HIS A 749 -42.90 -36.08 -7.82
C HIS A 749 -43.89 -35.07 -7.19
N HIS A 750 -44.85 -34.66 -8.02
CA HIS A 750 -45.89 -33.62 -7.96
C HIS A 750 -47.03 -33.84 -6.92
N PRO A 751 -47.94 -32.83 -6.72
CA PRO A 751 -48.92 -32.74 -5.63
C PRO A 751 -50.27 -33.41 -5.97
N PRO A 752 -51.24 -33.35 -5.03
CA PRO A 752 -52.56 -32.84 -5.40
C PRO A 752 -53.24 -31.92 -4.36
N ASP A 753 -54.00 -30.96 -4.91
CA ASP A 753 -55.31 -30.41 -4.53
C ASP A 753 -55.70 -30.23 -3.05
N THR A 754 -55.84 -28.98 -2.61
CA THR A 754 -57.15 -28.30 -2.39
C THR A 754 -56.96 -26.80 -2.17
#